data_AF-A6HAT2-F1
#
_entry.id   AF-A6HAT2-F1
#
_cell.length_a   1.000
_cell.length_b   1.000
_cell.length_c   1.000
_cell.angle_alpha   90.00
_cell.angle_beta   90.00
_cell.angle_gamma   90.00
#
_symmetry.space_group_name_H-M   'P 1'
#
loop_
_entity.id
_entity.type
_entity.pdbx_description
1 polymer ?
#
loop_
_entity_poly.entity_id
_entity_poly.type
_entity_poly.pdbx_seq_one_letter_code
_entity_poly.pdbx_strand_id
1 'polypeptide(L)'
;MVTALGKRFPRLHSAVIRTFVLVQHYAAAMMAVSGLPQMKNHTSVETLEITQNLLNSPKQCPCGHGLMVLLRVPCSPLAAVAYERLAHVRARLALEEHFEIILGHPSSGITVGKHFVKQLKMWQKIEDAEWRPQTYLELEGLPCILIFSGMDPHGESLPRSLRYCDLRLINSSCLVRTALEQELGLAAYFVSNDIPLEKGPKNEALESDGEKLSSTDEDEEAGTEGCFEAGSTSEQRGPVKRERSHSHDSASSSLSSKASGSVLYGESLVQPSGLPQGEFARSSPPCGPAEEGRAPGEIQRLRVSQGPTVISRHSPGLVPQPDSSLRTGRRSLQVPAAPSSQLSSSSSGASSTCTVSTANVLVLQASQCSMAKACRQPPIVFLPKLVYDMLLSTDSSGLPKSASLLPSPSVMWTSSFRPLLSKMMTSTEQSLYYRQWTVPRPSHMDYGNRAEGRVDSFHPRRLLLSGPPQIGKTGAYLQFLSILSRMLIRLTEVDVYDEEEINTGLQEESDWHYLQLTDPWPDLELFQKMPFDYIIHDPKYEDASMICSHHQSIKSEDRGMSRKPEDLYVRRQTARMRLSKYAAYNTYHHCEQCQQYMGFHPHYQLSESTLHVFAFSCSMLGEEIQLHFIIPKSKEYHFVFSQPGGQLESMRLPLVTDKSYEHIKSPTFTPTTGRHEHGLFNLYHAMDGANHLHVLVVKEYEMAIYKKYWPNHIMLVLPSIFNSAGVGAAHFLIKELCYHNLELERNRQEELGVKPQDIWPFIVISDDSCVMWNVADVDCAGDRSREFSWSERNVSLKHIMQHIEASPNITHYALIGMRKWASKTRSREVQEPFSRCHVHDFIILNVDLTQNVQYNQNRFTCDDVDFNLRVHSAGLLLCRFNRFSVMKKQIAVGGHRSFHITSKVADSSVAIVPSQYICAPDSKHTFLAAPAQLLLEKFLQYHSHRFFPLSLKNHSHPVLSVDCYLNLGPQISVCYVSSRPHSLNVSCSDMMFSGLLLYLCDSFVGASFLKKFHFLKGATLCVICQDRNSLRQTVVRLELEEEWQFRLRDEFQTANAKEDRPLFFLTARHI
;
A
#
# COMPACT_ATOMS: atom_id res chain seq x y z
N MET A 1 37.19 -34.74 31.66
CA MET A 1 35.85 -34.77 32.32
C MET A 1 34.70 -34.85 31.31
N VAL A 2 34.44 -33.83 30.49
CA VAL A 2 33.27 -33.72 29.57
C VAL A 2 32.99 -35.01 28.77
N THR A 3 33.99 -35.63 28.14
CA THR A 3 33.81 -36.86 27.33
C THR A 3 33.28 -38.06 28.14
N ALA A 4 33.65 -38.17 29.42
CA ALA A 4 33.16 -39.23 30.31
C ALA A 4 31.72 -38.95 30.75
N LEU A 5 31.37 -37.69 31.02
CA LEU A 5 30.00 -37.27 31.32
C LEU A 5 29.06 -37.44 30.11
N GLY A 6 29.53 -37.14 28.89
CA GLY A 6 28.78 -37.39 27.66
C GLY A 6 28.50 -38.89 27.42
N LYS A 7 29.48 -39.76 27.69
CA LYS A 7 29.27 -41.22 27.67
C LYS A 7 28.30 -41.71 28.77
N ARG A 8 28.30 -41.07 29.94
CA ARG A 8 27.41 -41.41 31.07
C ARG A 8 25.98 -40.88 30.90
N PHE A 9 25.80 -39.77 30.19
CA PHE A 9 24.52 -39.09 29.99
C PHE A 9 24.26 -38.77 28.51
N PRO A 10 24.12 -39.80 27.63
CA PRO A 10 24.05 -39.60 26.18
C PRO A 10 22.81 -38.84 25.69
N ARG A 11 21.79 -38.66 26.54
CA ARG A 11 20.59 -37.83 26.25
C ARG A 11 20.77 -36.34 26.56
N LEU A 12 21.87 -35.93 27.21
CA LEU A 12 22.14 -34.51 27.48
C LEU A 12 22.95 -33.87 26.36
N HIS A 13 22.48 -32.71 25.87
CA HIS A 13 23.17 -31.97 24.83
C HIS A 13 24.56 -31.48 25.31
N SER A 14 25.57 -31.58 24.43
CA SER A 14 26.98 -31.30 24.73
C SER A 14 27.20 -29.93 25.40
N ALA A 15 26.46 -28.89 24.97
CA ALA A 15 26.54 -27.55 25.57
C ALA A 15 26.16 -27.54 27.07
N VAL A 16 25.12 -28.29 27.46
CA VAL A 16 24.65 -28.39 28.85
C VAL A 16 25.75 -28.95 29.74
N ILE A 17 26.37 -30.06 29.30
CA ILE A 17 27.47 -30.72 30.03
C ILE A 17 28.68 -29.78 30.15
N ARG A 18 29.02 -29.05 29.08
CA ARG A 18 30.13 -28.07 29.09
C ARG A 18 29.87 -26.92 30.06
N THR A 19 28.67 -26.32 30.05
CA THR A 19 28.32 -25.23 30.97
C THR A 19 28.39 -25.68 32.43
N PHE A 20 27.80 -26.83 32.78
CA PHE A 20 27.85 -27.34 34.16
C PHE A 20 29.29 -27.61 34.63
N VAL A 21 30.13 -28.19 33.78
CA VAL A 21 31.55 -28.43 34.10
C VAL A 21 32.29 -27.11 34.30
N LEU A 22 32.11 -26.10 33.42
CA LEU A 22 32.79 -24.81 33.57
C LEU A 22 32.35 -24.04 34.82
N VAL A 23 31.05 -24.02 35.11
CA VAL A 23 30.50 -23.46 36.36
C VAL A 23 31.07 -24.18 37.59
N GLN A 24 31.26 -25.51 37.52
CA GLN A 24 31.92 -26.27 38.57
C GLN A 24 33.41 -25.90 38.73
N HIS A 25 34.15 -25.65 37.64
CA HIS A 25 35.54 -25.17 37.71
C HIS A 25 35.64 -23.80 38.41
N TYR A 26 34.75 -22.84 38.10
CA TYR A 26 34.69 -21.55 38.80
C TYR A 26 34.28 -21.69 40.28
N ALA A 27 33.27 -22.53 40.59
CA ALA A 27 32.87 -22.81 41.97
C ALA A 27 34.01 -23.43 42.80
N ALA A 28 34.73 -24.41 42.24
CA ALA A 28 35.91 -25.03 42.86
C ALA A 28 37.06 -24.03 43.03
N ALA A 29 37.28 -23.13 42.07
CA ALA A 29 38.27 -22.06 42.19
C ALA A 29 37.91 -21.06 43.31
N MET A 30 36.66 -20.62 43.42
CA MET A 30 36.22 -19.70 44.48
C MET A 30 36.42 -20.33 45.87
N MET A 31 36.03 -21.60 46.04
CA MET A 31 36.29 -22.34 47.29
C MET A 31 37.79 -22.48 47.57
N ALA A 32 38.61 -22.79 46.55
CA ALA A 32 40.05 -22.97 46.69
C ALA A 32 40.79 -21.68 47.09
N VAL A 33 40.38 -20.52 46.56
CA VAL A 33 40.93 -19.20 46.92
C VAL A 33 40.41 -18.74 48.29
N SER A 34 39.17 -19.10 48.65
CA SER A 34 38.55 -18.77 49.94
C SER A 34 38.93 -19.73 51.09
N GLY A 35 40.04 -20.46 50.96
CA GLY A 35 40.62 -21.26 52.06
C GLY A 35 40.34 -22.76 52.06
N LEU A 36 39.75 -23.35 51.01
CA LEU A 36 39.55 -24.81 50.88
C LEU A 36 40.54 -25.42 49.87
N PRO A 37 41.84 -25.60 50.22
CA PRO A 37 42.89 -25.96 49.25
C PRO A 37 42.68 -27.31 48.55
N GLN A 38 41.90 -28.22 49.14
CA GLN A 38 41.52 -29.51 48.52
C GLN A 38 40.77 -29.30 47.18
N MET A 39 40.03 -28.20 47.03
CA MET A 39 39.27 -27.89 45.81
C MET A 39 40.14 -27.50 44.62
N LYS A 40 41.45 -27.24 44.80
CA LYS A 40 42.40 -26.99 43.70
C LYS A 40 42.43 -28.15 42.70
N ASN A 41 42.28 -29.38 43.17
CA ASN A 41 42.23 -30.59 42.34
C ASN A 41 40.96 -30.72 41.48
N HIS A 42 39.96 -29.84 41.70
CA HIS A 42 38.68 -29.83 41.00
C HIS A 42 38.47 -28.61 40.12
N THR A 43 39.50 -27.75 39.96
CA THR A 43 39.49 -26.64 39.01
C THR A 43 40.63 -26.76 37.99
N SER A 44 40.70 -25.85 37.01
CA SER A 44 41.83 -25.75 36.08
C SER A 44 42.78 -24.63 36.51
N VAL A 45 44.05 -24.69 36.13
CA VAL A 45 45.07 -23.71 36.57
C VAL A 45 44.68 -22.29 36.14
N GLU A 46 44.17 -22.15 34.92
CA GLU A 46 43.71 -20.88 34.36
C GLU A 46 42.47 -20.36 35.10
N THR A 47 41.52 -21.24 35.42
CA THR A 47 40.29 -20.84 36.13
C THR A 47 40.58 -20.47 37.59
N LEU A 48 41.58 -21.10 38.21
CA LEU A 48 42.11 -20.72 39.51
C LEU A 48 42.79 -19.35 39.45
N GLU A 49 43.63 -19.08 38.45
CA GLU A 49 44.30 -17.79 38.25
C GLU A 49 43.29 -16.65 38.05
N ILE A 50 42.32 -16.81 37.14
CA ILE A 50 41.24 -15.83 36.90
C ILE A 50 40.54 -15.49 38.22
N THR A 51 40.16 -16.51 39.00
CA THR A 51 39.41 -16.33 40.26
C THR A 51 40.28 -15.71 41.35
N GLN A 52 41.57 -16.08 41.42
CA GLN A 52 42.53 -15.49 42.35
C GLN A 52 42.78 -14.02 42.04
N ASN A 53 42.88 -13.64 40.77
CA ASN A 53 43.10 -12.26 40.35
C ASN A 53 41.83 -11.40 40.50
N LEU A 54 40.64 -11.97 40.24
CA LEU A 54 39.34 -11.35 40.53
C LEU A 54 39.19 -11.01 42.03
N LEU A 55 39.53 -11.94 42.93
CA LEU A 55 39.36 -11.76 44.38
C LEU A 55 40.47 -10.92 45.06
N ASN A 56 41.66 -10.84 44.46
CA ASN A 56 42.79 -10.10 45.01
C ASN A 56 42.92 -8.67 44.44
N SER A 57 42.51 -8.41 43.19
CA SER A 57 42.63 -7.07 42.58
C SER A 57 41.93 -5.94 43.36
N PRO A 58 40.68 -6.05 43.86
CA PRO A 58 40.07 -5.00 44.67
C PRO A 58 40.78 -4.76 46.02
N LYS A 59 41.57 -5.74 46.50
CA LYS A 59 42.40 -5.62 47.71
C LYS A 59 43.75 -4.92 47.43
N GLN A 60 44.06 -4.63 46.17
CA GLN A 60 45.35 -4.06 45.71
C GLN A 60 45.24 -2.63 45.15
N CYS A 61 44.03 -2.08 44.99
CA CYS A 61 43.83 -0.64 44.76
C CYS A 61 43.05 -0.02 45.93
N PRO A 62 43.53 1.05 46.57
CA PRO A 62 42.87 1.68 47.72
C PRO A 62 41.41 2.12 47.48
N CYS A 63 41.03 2.34 46.22
CA CYS A 63 39.67 2.72 45.83
C CYS A 63 38.69 1.53 45.71
N GLY A 64 39.17 0.28 45.80
CA GLY A 64 38.37 -0.93 45.60
C GLY A 64 38.25 -1.40 44.14
N HIS A 65 38.89 -0.73 43.18
CA HIS A 65 38.85 -1.14 41.76
C HIS A 65 39.47 -2.53 41.55
N GLY A 66 38.81 -3.37 40.75
CA GLY A 66 39.26 -4.73 40.43
C GLY A 66 39.12 -5.08 38.94
N LEU A 67 39.29 -6.37 38.63
CA LEU A 67 39.26 -6.91 37.27
C LEU A 67 37.88 -7.50 36.93
N MET A 68 37.43 -7.30 35.69
CA MET A 68 36.22 -7.92 35.15
C MET A 68 36.54 -9.18 34.34
N VAL A 69 35.66 -10.18 34.48
CA VAL A 69 35.69 -11.47 33.76
C VAL A 69 34.40 -11.60 32.95
N LEU A 70 34.52 -11.70 31.62
CA LEU A 70 33.40 -12.03 30.74
C LEU A 70 33.29 -13.56 30.61
N LEU A 71 32.13 -14.12 30.92
CA LEU A 71 31.81 -15.54 30.74
C LEU A 71 30.71 -15.70 29.68
N ARG A 72 31.06 -16.25 28.53
CA ARG A 72 30.13 -16.42 27.41
C ARG A 72 29.36 -17.74 27.53
N VAL A 73 28.02 -17.70 27.53
CA VAL A 73 27.16 -18.88 27.73
C VAL A 73 26.15 -19.00 26.57
N PRO A 74 26.04 -20.18 25.91
CA PRO A 74 25.42 -20.28 24.57
C PRO A 74 23.90 -20.07 24.50
N CYS A 75 23.16 -19.98 25.62
CA CYS A 75 21.75 -19.62 25.63
C CYS A 75 21.30 -19.07 26.99
N SER A 76 20.21 -18.29 27.01
CA SER A 76 19.66 -17.65 28.21
C SER A 76 19.36 -18.65 29.36
N PRO A 77 18.70 -19.81 29.14
CA PRO A 77 18.45 -20.77 30.22
C PRO A 77 19.73 -21.32 30.89
N LEU A 78 20.80 -21.56 30.11
CA LEU A 78 22.08 -22.01 30.67
C LEU A 78 22.84 -20.87 31.36
N ALA A 79 22.63 -19.62 30.95
CA ALA A 79 23.22 -18.44 31.60
C ALA A 79 22.55 -18.15 32.95
N ALA A 80 21.22 -18.30 33.05
CA ALA A 80 20.49 -18.23 34.31
C ALA A 80 20.99 -19.30 35.31
N VAL A 81 21.12 -20.56 34.87
CA VAL A 81 21.67 -21.64 35.71
C VAL A 81 23.13 -21.36 36.13
N ALA A 82 23.95 -20.77 35.25
CA ALA A 82 25.32 -20.36 35.60
C ALA A 82 25.31 -19.24 36.65
N TYR A 83 24.46 -18.23 36.48
CA TYR A 83 24.27 -17.12 37.42
C TYR A 83 23.84 -17.63 38.80
N GLU A 84 22.75 -18.40 38.89
CA GLU A 84 22.22 -18.96 40.15
C GLU A 84 23.29 -19.74 40.93
N ARG A 85 24.04 -20.61 40.23
CA ARG A 85 25.02 -21.49 40.85
C ARG A 85 26.25 -20.73 41.34
N LEU A 86 26.76 -19.77 40.56
CA LEU A 86 27.89 -18.95 40.98
C LEU A 86 27.49 -17.94 42.08
N ALA A 87 26.30 -17.35 42.02
CA ALA A 87 25.75 -16.49 43.07
C ALA A 87 25.53 -17.25 44.39
N HIS A 88 24.98 -18.47 44.35
CA HIS A 88 24.84 -19.31 45.53
C HIS A 88 26.20 -19.66 46.18
N VAL A 89 27.22 -19.96 45.38
CA VAL A 89 28.57 -20.25 45.90
C VAL A 89 29.24 -18.99 46.45
N ARG A 90 29.11 -17.84 45.79
CA ARG A 90 29.58 -16.52 46.27
C ARG A 90 28.99 -16.20 47.65
N ALA A 91 27.67 -16.35 47.80
CA ALA A 91 26.98 -16.10 49.06
C ALA A 91 27.39 -17.07 50.18
N ARG A 92 27.53 -18.37 49.86
CA ARG A 92 28.03 -19.37 50.81
C ARG A 92 29.49 -19.20 51.22
N LEU A 93 30.23 -18.28 50.60
CA LEU A 93 31.62 -17.95 50.91
C LEU A 93 31.79 -16.52 51.47
N ALA A 94 30.69 -15.79 51.74
CA ALA A 94 30.71 -14.38 52.18
C ALA A 94 31.46 -13.44 51.21
N LEU A 95 31.31 -13.67 49.91
CA LEU A 95 31.97 -12.92 48.83
C LEU A 95 31.06 -11.84 48.20
N GLU A 96 29.92 -11.52 48.81
CA GLU A 96 28.96 -10.52 48.34
C GLU A 96 29.59 -9.14 48.14
N GLU A 97 30.41 -8.67 49.09
CA GLU A 97 31.08 -7.36 49.04
C GLU A 97 32.40 -7.38 48.24
N HIS A 98 32.90 -8.57 47.87
CA HIS A 98 34.21 -8.74 47.23
C HIS A 98 34.21 -8.54 45.71
N PHE A 99 33.17 -9.04 45.04
CA PHE A 99 32.97 -8.90 43.59
C PHE A 99 31.49 -9.11 43.27
N GLU A 100 31.01 -8.62 42.13
CA GLU A 100 29.63 -8.80 41.66
C GLU A 100 29.50 -9.97 40.66
N ILE A 101 28.29 -10.54 40.52
CA ILE A 101 27.95 -11.43 39.40
C ILE A 101 26.78 -10.81 38.66
N ILE A 102 26.94 -10.54 37.37
CA ILE A 102 25.97 -9.81 36.53
C ILE A 102 25.52 -10.73 35.40
N LEU A 103 24.21 -10.93 35.26
CA LEU A 103 23.62 -11.62 34.10
C LEU A 103 23.28 -10.59 33.02
N GLY A 104 24.05 -10.58 31.94
CA GLY A 104 23.84 -9.70 30.79
C GLY A 104 22.83 -10.29 29.80
N HIS A 105 21.80 -9.49 29.47
CA HIS A 105 20.78 -9.83 28.47
C HIS A 105 20.43 -8.58 27.65
N PRO A 106 20.40 -8.63 26.30
CA PRO A 106 20.29 -7.42 25.45
C PRO A 106 19.00 -6.61 25.58
N SER A 107 17.98 -7.13 26.25
CA SER A 107 16.64 -6.53 26.36
C SER A 107 16.23 -6.16 27.79
N SER A 108 17.18 -6.02 28.72
CA SER A 108 16.92 -5.68 30.12
C SER A 108 18.06 -4.88 30.73
N GLY A 109 17.74 -3.85 31.53
CA GLY A 109 18.73 -3.00 32.19
C GLY A 109 19.66 -3.77 33.15
N ILE A 110 20.88 -3.24 33.32
CA ILE A 110 21.94 -3.90 34.10
C ILE A 110 21.57 -3.88 35.60
N THR A 111 21.58 -5.06 36.22
CA THR A 111 21.30 -5.21 37.65
C THR A 111 22.59 -5.42 38.43
N VAL A 112 22.85 -4.54 39.40
CA VAL A 112 24.06 -4.50 40.25
C VAL A 112 23.63 -4.31 41.71
N GLY A 113 24.31 -4.95 42.66
CA GLY A 113 24.02 -4.85 44.08
C GLY A 113 24.22 -3.43 44.63
N LYS A 114 23.37 -3.03 45.60
CA LYS A 114 23.33 -1.67 46.17
C LYS A 114 24.69 -1.16 46.65
N HIS A 115 25.52 -2.05 47.19
CA HIS A 115 26.91 -1.76 47.59
C HIS A 115 27.76 -1.25 46.41
N PHE A 116 27.81 -2.01 45.32
CA PHE A 116 28.58 -1.67 44.12
C PHE A 116 27.99 -0.49 43.36
N VAL A 117 26.66 -0.32 43.32
CA VAL A 117 26.04 0.90 42.79
C VAL A 117 26.54 2.14 43.54
N LYS A 118 26.66 2.08 44.88
CA LYS A 118 27.24 3.18 45.68
C LYS A 118 28.73 3.40 45.35
N GLN A 119 29.52 2.33 45.16
CA GLN A 119 30.93 2.45 44.76
C GLN A 119 31.08 3.12 43.39
N LEU A 120 30.34 2.67 42.38
CA LEU A 120 30.33 3.27 41.03
C LEU A 120 29.98 4.76 41.07
N LYS A 121 28.95 5.17 41.83
CA LYS A 121 28.61 6.59 42.02
C LYS A 121 29.74 7.40 42.62
N MET A 122 30.47 6.86 43.61
CA MET A 122 31.63 7.53 44.21
C MET A 122 32.81 7.63 43.24
N TRP A 123 33.11 6.57 42.46
CA TRP A 123 34.19 6.57 41.48
C TRP A 123 33.93 7.52 40.31
N GLN A 124 32.68 7.61 39.85
CA GLN A 124 32.26 8.41 38.69
C GLN A 124 31.72 9.80 39.07
N LYS A 125 31.65 10.14 40.37
CA LYS A 125 31.15 11.40 40.94
C LYS A 125 29.69 11.71 40.54
N ILE A 126 28.83 10.69 40.62
CA ILE A 126 27.41 10.79 40.27
C ILE A 126 26.59 11.12 41.53
N GLU A 127 25.93 12.28 41.55
CA GLU A 127 25.17 12.78 42.69
C GLU A 127 23.70 12.31 42.72
N ASP A 128 23.16 11.80 41.60
CA ASP A 128 21.80 11.27 41.52
C ASP A 128 21.62 10.04 42.45
N ALA A 129 20.62 10.11 43.32
CA ALA A 129 20.27 9.05 44.27
C ALA A 129 19.72 7.78 43.60
N GLU A 130 18.97 7.88 42.50
CA GLU A 130 18.34 6.73 41.82
C GLU A 130 19.14 6.17 40.63
N TRP A 131 20.21 6.85 40.18
CA TRP A 131 21.07 6.35 39.10
C TRP A 131 21.48 4.87 39.26
N ARG A 132 21.47 4.16 38.15
CA ARG A 132 21.94 2.77 37.99
C ARG A 132 22.62 2.67 36.62
N PRO A 133 23.64 1.80 36.47
CA PRO A 133 24.34 1.66 35.20
C PRO A 133 23.38 1.21 34.09
N GLN A 134 23.39 1.93 32.96
CA GLN A 134 22.60 1.58 31.77
C GLN A 134 23.45 0.88 30.71
N THR A 135 24.70 1.28 30.54
CA THR A 135 25.67 0.64 29.63
C THR A 135 26.77 -0.11 30.38
N TYR A 136 27.38 -1.10 29.74
CA TYR A 136 28.47 -1.87 30.36
C TYR A 136 29.75 -1.05 30.56
N LEU A 137 29.94 0.07 29.86
CA LEU A 137 31.03 1.01 30.09
C LEU A 137 30.94 1.69 31.46
N GLU A 138 29.73 1.89 32.00
CA GLU A 138 29.50 2.44 33.35
C GLU A 138 29.90 1.48 34.48
N LEU A 139 30.37 0.27 34.15
CA LEU A 139 30.92 -0.72 35.09
C LEU A 139 32.47 -0.65 35.19
N GLU A 140 33.10 0.39 34.65
CA GLU A 140 34.56 0.55 34.66
C GLU A 140 35.14 0.49 36.09
N GLY A 141 36.09 -0.43 36.30
CA GLY A 141 36.75 -0.69 37.57
C GLY A 141 36.02 -1.67 38.51
N LEU A 142 34.82 -2.13 38.16
CA LEU A 142 34.05 -3.05 38.98
C LEU A 142 34.64 -4.49 38.94
N PRO A 143 35.07 -5.09 40.07
CA PRO A 143 35.33 -6.53 40.11
C PRO A 143 34.02 -7.30 39.89
N CYS A 144 33.86 -7.97 38.75
CA CYS A 144 32.69 -8.82 38.53
C CYS A 144 32.91 -9.97 37.53
N ILE A 145 32.03 -10.99 37.62
CA ILE A 145 31.81 -11.97 36.56
C ILE A 145 30.56 -11.55 35.77
N LEU A 146 30.75 -11.15 34.52
CA LEU A 146 29.71 -10.75 33.59
C LEU A 146 29.34 -11.94 32.70
N ILE A 147 28.11 -12.44 32.83
CA ILE A 147 27.62 -13.64 32.13
C ILE A 147 26.79 -13.22 30.92
N PHE A 148 27.32 -13.40 29.71
CA PHE A 148 26.66 -13.00 28.45
C PHE A 148 25.95 -14.18 27.76
N SER A 149 24.64 -14.01 27.57
CA SER A 149 23.74 -15.06 27.07
C SER A 149 23.22 -14.82 25.65
N GLY A 150 22.77 -15.87 24.96
CA GLY A 150 22.12 -15.78 23.63
C GLY A 150 23.10 -15.82 22.45
N MET A 151 22.60 -15.57 21.23
CA MET A 151 23.42 -15.44 20.01
C MET A 151 23.80 -13.98 19.72
N ASP A 152 24.81 -13.81 18.87
CA ASP A 152 25.31 -12.58 18.26
C ASP A 152 25.32 -11.34 19.18
N PRO A 153 26.47 -10.97 19.81
CA PRO A 153 26.52 -9.76 20.62
C PRO A 153 26.15 -8.53 19.79
N HIS A 154 25.11 -7.81 20.21
CA HIS A 154 24.62 -6.57 19.58
C HIS A 154 25.61 -5.39 19.67
N GLY A 155 26.85 -5.67 20.07
CA GLY A 155 27.98 -4.76 20.15
C GLY A 155 27.83 -3.62 21.13
N GLU A 156 27.33 -3.97 22.30
CA GLU A 156 27.80 -3.43 23.57
C GLU A 156 29.31 -3.16 23.54
N SER A 157 29.74 -2.09 24.21
CA SER A 157 31.15 -1.81 24.46
C SER A 157 31.48 -2.16 25.91
N LEU A 158 32.55 -2.93 26.11
CA LEU A 158 32.97 -3.40 27.43
C LEU A 158 34.11 -2.52 27.99
N PRO A 159 34.20 -2.35 29.33
CA PRO A 159 35.15 -1.42 29.95
C PRO A 159 36.58 -1.96 29.93
N ARG A 160 37.58 -1.08 30.10
CA ARG A 160 39.02 -1.41 30.02
C ARG A 160 39.51 -2.29 31.19
N SER A 161 38.74 -2.37 32.26
CA SER A 161 38.90 -3.32 33.37
C SER A 161 38.55 -4.78 33.00
N LEU A 162 37.95 -5.04 31.82
CA LEU A 162 37.80 -6.38 31.28
C LEU A 162 39.18 -6.99 30.99
N ARG A 163 39.55 -8.01 31.75
CA ARG A 163 40.85 -8.68 31.62
C ARG A 163 40.78 -10.10 31.09
N TYR A 164 39.66 -10.78 31.26
CA TYR A 164 39.52 -12.18 30.90
C TYR A 164 38.21 -12.42 30.13
N CYS A 165 38.30 -12.98 28.92
CA CYS A 165 37.16 -13.37 28.10
C CYS A 165 37.11 -14.90 27.98
N ASP A 166 36.26 -15.55 28.79
CA ASP A 166 36.07 -16.99 28.77
C ASP A 166 35.02 -17.39 27.71
N LEU A 167 35.54 -17.78 26.55
CA LEU A 167 34.78 -18.18 25.37
C LEU A 167 34.74 -19.71 25.21
N ARG A 168 35.14 -20.49 26.24
CA ARG A 168 35.27 -21.96 26.18
C ARG A 168 33.96 -22.72 25.91
N LEU A 169 32.81 -22.05 25.98
CA LEU A 169 31.47 -22.61 25.71
C LEU A 169 30.92 -22.33 24.30
N ILE A 170 31.65 -21.62 23.43
CA ILE A 170 31.21 -21.36 22.04
C ILE A 170 30.91 -22.67 21.29
N ASN A 171 29.87 -22.63 20.47
CA ASN A 171 29.34 -23.77 19.71
C ASN A 171 29.98 -23.91 18.32
N SER A 172 29.62 -24.96 17.57
CA SER A 172 30.08 -25.22 16.19
C SER A 172 29.72 -24.14 15.16
N SER A 173 28.94 -23.12 15.54
CA SER A 173 28.76 -21.87 14.77
C SER A 173 30.09 -21.13 14.53
N CYS A 174 31.17 -21.46 15.26
CA CYS A 174 32.53 -20.97 15.00
C CYS A 174 33.10 -21.31 13.60
N LEU A 175 32.41 -22.12 12.79
CA LEU A 175 32.72 -22.34 11.37
C LEU A 175 32.19 -21.21 10.46
N VAL A 176 31.33 -20.33 10.97
CA VAL A 176 30.82 -19.14 10.26
C VAL A 176 31.69 -17.94 10.61
N ARG A 177 32.24 -17.29 9.58
CA ARG A 177 33.20 -16.18 9.72
C ARG A 177 32.65 -15.04 10.59
N THR A 178 31.45 -14.57 10.29
CA THR A 178 30.84 -13.42 10.98
C THR A 178 30.55 -13.69 12.45
N ALA A 179 30.11 -14.90 12.81
CA ALA A 179 29.85 -15.29 14.19
C ALA A 179 31.16 -15.37 14.99
N LEU A 180 32.23 -15.92 14.40
CA LEU A 180 33.54 -15.94 15.05
C LEU A 180 34.15 -14.54 15.19
N GLU A 181 34.00 -13.69 14.17
CA GLU A 181 34.45 -12.29 14.20
C GLU A 181 33.71 -11.46 15.28
N GLN A 182 32.41 -11.68 15.49
CA GLN A 182 31.65 -11.04 16.57
C GLN A 182 32.10 -11.51 17.97
N GLU A 183 32.27 -12.82 18.17
CA GLU A 183 32.67 -13.39 19.47
C GLU A 183 34.12 -13.02 19.85
N LEU A 184 35.04 -12.98 18.87
CA LEU A 184 36.38 -12.42 19.07
C LEU A 184 36.34 -10.88 19.22
N GLY A 185 35.35 -10.22 18.61
CA GLY A 185 35.09 -8.79 18.77
C GLY A 185 34.89 -8.36 20.22
N LEU A 186 34.32 -9.23 21.07
CA LEU A 186 34.20 -9.02 22.52
C LEU A 186 35.55 -8.89 23.27
N ALA A 187 36.68 -9.12 22.60
CA ALA A 187 38.03 -8.88 23.10
C ALA A 187 38.77 -7.75 22.35
N ALA A 188 38.21 -7.23 21.25
CA ALA A 188 38.89 -6.36 20.28
C ALA A 188 38.75 -4.85 20.56
N TYR A 189 38.44 -4.46 21.81
CA TYR A 189 38.29 -3.05 22.20
C TYR A 189 39.61 -2.31 22.46
N PHE A 190 40.77 -2.98 22.29
CA PHE A 190 42.08 -2.41 22.58
C PHE A 190 42.90 -2.13 21.31
N VAL A 191 42.80 -0.89 20.82
CA VAL A 191 43.77 -0.30 19.88
C VAL A 191 44.59 0.72 20.65
N SER A 192 45.90 0.52 20.73
CA SER A 192 46.82 1.58 21.15
C SER A 192 47.29 2.34 19.91
N ASN A 193 47.20 3.66 19.93
CA ASN A 193 47.71 4.52 18.84
C ASN A 193 49.23 4.77 18.95
N ASP A 194 49.89 4.20 19.97
CA ASP A 194 51.33 4.32 20.19
C ASP A 194 52.12 3.47 19.18
N ILE A 195 52.24 3.95 17.94
CA ILE A 195 53.17 3.42 16.93
C ILE A 195 54.60 3.66 17.45
N PRO A 196 55.45 2.62 17.60
CA PRO A 196 56.85 2.82 17.96
C PRO A 196 57.58 3.58 16.86
N LEU A 197 58.12 4.76 17.21
CA LEU A 197 58.88 5.60 16.29
C LEU A 197 60.30 5.03 16.05
N GLU A 198 60.41 4.00 15.21
CA GLU A 198 61.72 3.60 14.68
C GLU A 198 62.27 4.70 13.76
N LYS A 199 63.56 5.02 13.94
CA LYS A 199 64.22 6.14 13.27
C LYS A 199 64.72 5.75 11.88
N GLY A 200 63.86 5.84 10.87
CA GLY A 200 64.23 5.86 9.45
C GLY A 200 64.40 7.30 8.89
N PRO A 201 65.18 7.51 7.81
CA PRO A 201 65.26 8.82 7.13
C PRO A 201 63.95 9.25 6.45
N LYS A 202 63.88 10.53 6.10
CA LYS A 202 62.71 11.18 5.47
C LYS A 202 62.55 10.87 3.98
N ASN A 203 61.38 11.29 3.48
CA ASN A 203 60.86 11.31 2.11
C ASN A 203 60.05 10.04 1.75
N GLU A 204 58.87 10.13 1.12
CA GLU A 204 58.20 11.28 0.49
C GLU A 204 56.75 11.50 1.00
N ALA A 205 55.97 12.36 0.34
CA ALA A 205 54.73 12.92 0.90
C ALA A 205 53.56 11.92 0.99
N LEU A 206 52.83 12.00 2.11
CA LEU A 206 51.41 11.64 2.17
C LEU A 206 50.60 12.92 1.94
N GLU A 207 50.18 13.16 0.70
CA GLU A 207 49.15 14.16 0.44
C GLU A 207 47.79 13.60 0.89
N SER A 208 47.08 14.36 1.72
CA SER A 208 45.71 14.05 2.11
C SER A 208 44.76 14.55 1.04
N ASP A 209 44.21 13.64 0.22
CA ASP A 209 43.08 14.02 -0.64
C ASP A 209 41.80 14.10 0.21
N GLY A 210 41.12 15.24 0.10
CA GLY A 210 40.12 15.73 1.05
C GLY A 210 38.92 16.37 0.36
N GLU A 211 38.52 15.82 -0.79
CA GLU A 211 37.39 16.32 -1.60
C GLU A 211 36.03 16.05 -0.91
N LYS A 212 35.66 17.01 -0.07
CA LYS A 212 34.31 17.48 0.28
C LYS A 212 33.12 16.64 -0.21
N LEU A 213 32.33 16.17 0.76
CA LEU A 213 30.88 16.29 0.65
C LEU A 213 30.51 17.78 0.79
N SER A 214 30.26 18.47 -0.33
CA SER A 214 29.70 19.83 -0.32
C SER A 214 28.20 19.80 -0.59
N SER A 215 27.41 19.67 0.46
CA SER A 215 26.02 20.13 0.47
C SER A 215 26.02 21.66 0.60
N THR A 216 25.44 22.36 -0.38
CA THR A 216 25.18 23.79 -0.31
C THR A 216 23.82 24.10 -0.94
N ASP A 217 22.76 23.76 -0.21
CA ASP A 217 21.51 24.51 -0.26
C ASP A 217 21.59 25.55 0.87
N GLU A 218 21.87 26.83 0.54
CA GLU A 218 21.52 28.12 1.19
C GLU A 218 21.75 29.18 0.07
N ASP A 219 21.14 30.37 -0.01
CA ASP A 219 20.96 31.38 1.03
C ASP A 219 19.49 31.67 1.45
N GLU A 220 19.38 32.17 2.69
CA GLU A 220 18.18 32.72 3.32
C GLU A 220 17.76 34.09 2.72
N GLU A 221 16.45 34.33 2.58
CA GLU A 221 15.62 35.21 3.43
C GLU A 221 15.87 36.74 3.34
N ALA A 222 14.81 37.48 3.00
CA ALA A 222 14.64 38.89 3.37
C ALA A 222 13.15 39.26 3.37
N GLY A 223 12.44 38.99 4.46
CA GLY A 223 11.08 39.48 4.67
C GLY A 223 11.08 40.94 5.15
N THR A 224 10.24 41.80 4.56
CA THR A 224 9.91 43.11 5.14
C THR A 224 8.44 43.45 4.84
N GLU A 225 7.69 43.83 5.88
CA GLU A 225 6.26 44.13 5.78
C GLU A 225 5.99 45.47 5.08
N GLY A 226 4.85 45.57 4.38
CA GLY A 226 4.41 46.82 3.77
C GLY A 226 3.08 46.67 3.02
N CYS A 227 1.97 47.05 3.65
CA CYS A 227 0.68 47.19 2.97
C CYS A 227 0.68 48.42 2.05
N PHE A 228 0.01 48.37 0.90
CA PHE A 228 -1.22 49.14 0.57
C PHE A 228 -1.62 49.00 -0.91
N GLU A 229 -2.71 49.67 -1.31
CA GLU A 229 -3.56 49.36 -2.46
C GLU A 229 -3.12 49.97 -3.82
N ALA A 230 -3.59 49.33 -4.90
CA ALA A 230 -4.01 49.91 -6.20
C ALA A 230 -2.99 50.68 -7.09
N GLY A 231 -3.26 50.73 -8.42
CA GLY A 231 -2.68 51.75 -9.32
C GLY A 231 -2.11 51.29 -10.66
N SER A 232 -3.00 51.00 -11.62
CA SER A 232 -2.94 51.31 -13.07
C SER A 232 -1.67 51.83 -13.80
N THR A 233 -1.62 51.46 -15.11
CA THR A 233 -1.21 52.26 -16.30
C THR A 233 0.27 52.44 -16.75
N SER A 234 0.50 51.94 -17.98
CA SER A 234 1.09 52.60 -19.18
C SER A 234 2.60 52.90 -19.34
N GLU A 235 3.13 52.29 -20.42
CA GLU A 235 3.82 52.92 -21.57
C GLU A 235 5.32 53.33 -21.62
N GLN A 236 5.88 52.93 -22.77
CA GLN A 236 6.83 53.64 -23.66
C GLN A 236 8.34 53.80 -23.32
N ARG A 237 9.13 53.34 -24.31
CA ARG A 237 10.36 53.94 -24.89
C ARG A 237 11.67 54.01 -24.05
N GLY A 238 12.74 53.42 -24.61
CA GLY A 238 14.12 53.91 -24.43
C GLY A 238 14.38 55.19 -25.27
N PRO A 239 15.65 55.67 -25.47
CA PRO A 239 16.66 54.85 -26.19
C PRO A 239 18.18 55.22 -26.02
N VAL A 240 19.05 54.46 -26.73
CA VAL A 240 20.21 54.95 -27.54
C VAL A 240 21.62 55.27 -26.93
N LYS A 241 22.64 54.54 -27.45
CA LYS A 241 24.10 54.85 -27.69
C LYS A 241 25.01 55.22 -26.48
N ARG A 242 26.32 54.90 -26.43
CA ARG A 242 27.42 54.99 -27.44
C ARG A 242 28.50 53.89 -27.23
N GLU A 243 29.06 53.26 -28.28
CA GLU A 243 30.33 53.53 -29.03
C GLU A 243 31.68 53.25 -28.30
N ARG A 244 32.81 52.86 -28.92
CA ARG A 244 33.14 52.08 -30.16
C ARG A 244 34.68 51.94 -30.39
N SER A 245 35.24 50.72 -30.52
CA SER A 245 36.54 50.42 -31.17
C SER A 245 36.71 48.88 -31.35
N HIS A 246 37.06 48.30 -32.51
CA HIS A 246 38.27 48.38 -33.37
C HIS A 246 39.49 47.63 -32.80
N SER A 247 40.21 46.73 -33.51
CA SER A 247 39.94 45.91 -34.73
C SER A 247 41.10 44.91 -34.94
N HIS A 248 40.91 43.81 -35.72
CA HIS A 248 41.73 43.38 -36.89
C HIS A 248 41.67 41.88 -37.25
N ASP A 249 41.33 41.67 -38.53
CA ASP A 249 41.95 40.79 -39.54
C ASP A 249 41.78 39.25 -39.58
N SER A 250 40.96 38.87 -40.57
CA SER A 250 41.24 37.89 -41.64
C SER A 250 40.98 36.39 -41.38
N ALA A 251 40.13 35.67 -42.15
CA ALA A 251 39.93 35.54 -43.62
C ALA A 251 40.84 34.45 -44.25
N SER A 252 40.40 33.59 -45.18
CA SER A 252 39.05 33.40 -45.80
C SER A 252 38.93 32.08 -46.61
N SER A 253 37.75 31.88 -47.22
CA SER A 253 37.37 30.96 -48.33
C SER A 253 36.96 29.52 -47.95
N SER A 254 36.00 28.87 -48.64
CA SER A 254 35.11 29.28 -49.77
C SER A 254 33.67 28.78 -49.50
N LEU A 255 32.60 29.53 -49.78
CA LEU A 255 31.80 29.51 -51.04
C LEU A 255 31.51 28.08 -51.56
N SER A 256 30.31 27.66 -51.98
CA SER A 256 28.94 28.20 -52.18
C SER A 256 28.16 27.09 -52.96
N SER A 257 26.84 27.04 -53.20
CA SER A 257 25.61 27.63 -52.66
C SER A 257 24.38 27.02 -53.38
N LYS A 258 23.18 27.03 -52.76
CA LYS A 258 21.85 26.90 -53.41
C LYS A 258 21.55 25.55 -54.11
N ALA A 259 20.32 25.23 -54.54
CA ALA A 259 18.97 25.42 -53.96
C ALA A 259 17.94 24.60 -54.78
N SER A 260 16.80 24.26 -54.17
CA SER A 260 15.51 23.93 -54.81
C SER A 260 15.39 22.76 -55.81
N GLY A 261 14.53 21.78 -55.46
CA GLY A 261 13.38 21.47 -56.34
C GLY A 261 13.23 20.08 -56.98
N SER A 262 12.07 19.47 -56.72
CA SER A 262 11.15 18.91 -57.75
C SER A 262 11.26 17.45 -58.24
N VAL A 263 10.37 16.58 -57.69
CA VAL A 263 9.30 15.83 -58.44
C VAL A 263 9.66 14.63 -59.37
N LEU A 264 9.21 13.42 -58.91
CA LEU A 264 8.58 12.26 -59.63
C LEU A 264 9.34 11.12 -60.37
N TYR A 265 8.67 9.94 -60.29
CA TYR A 265 8.54 8.76 -61.19
C TYR A 265 9.59 7.62 -61.33
N GLY A 266 9.07 6.38 -61.49
CA GLY A 266 9.76 5.11 -61.85
C GLY A 266 10.20 4.27 -60.63
N GLU A 267 9.66 3.12 -60.20
CA GLU A 267 8.97 1.95 -60.82
C GLU A 267 9.80 0.97 -61.68
N SER A 268 10.14 -0.20 -61.10
CA SER A 268 10.06 -1.58 -61.69
C SER A 268 10.69 -2.60 -60.69
N LEU A 269 10.04 -3.73 -60.30
CA LEU A 269 9.82 -5.02 -61.01
C LEU A 269 11.14 -5.84 -61.22
N VAL A 270 11.23 -7.18 -61.02
CA VAL A 270 10.23 -8.28 -61.03
C VAL A 270 10.50 -9.38 -59.94
N GLN A 271 9.45 -10.18 -59.67
CA GLN A 271 9.28 -11.43 -58.88
C GLN A 271 9.83 -12.74 -59.57
N PRO A 272 9.48 -14.01 -59.18
CA PRO A 272 9.26 -14.71 -57.88
C PRO A 272 9.88 -16.17 -57.81
N SER A 273 9.37 -17.00 -56.87
CA SER A 273 9.40 -18.49 -56.75
C SER A 273 10.56 -19.13 -55.94
N GLY A 274 10.36 -20.21 -55.14
CA GLY A 274 9.13 -20.96 -54.80
C GLY A 274 9.30 -21.96 -53.62
N LEU A 275 8.20 -22.61 -53.20
CA LEU A 275 8.10 -23.67 -52.14
C LEU A 275 8.11 -25.08 -52.80
N PRO A 276 8.55 -26.21 -52.16
CA PRO A 276 7.76 -26.90 -51.10
C PRO A 276 8.51 -27.84 -50.09
N GLN A 277 7.74 -28.49 -49.18
CA GLN A 277 7.89 -29.84 -48.52
C GLN A 277 9.28 -30.32 -47.98
N GLY A 278 9.40 -30.76 -46.71
CA GLY A 278 9.25 -32.17 -46.24
C GLY A 278 10.50 -32.60 -45.41
N GLU A 279 10.63 -33.72 -44.66
CA GLU A 279 9.77 -34.84 -44.19
C GLU A 279 10.39 -35.49 -42.90
N PHE A 280 9.93 -36.67 -42.44
CA PHE A 280 10.33 -37.33 -41.16
C PHE A 280 11.45 -38.40 -41.24
N ALA A 281 12.31 -38.50 -40.21
CA ALA A 281 12.92 -39.75 -39.65
C ALA A 281 13.57 -39.45 -38.26
N ARG A 282 13.32 -40.15 -37.14
CA ARG A 282 13.58 -41.57 -36.73
C ARG A 282 15.06 -42.01 -36.68
N SER A 283 15.65 -42.13 -35.48
CA SER A 283 16.11 -43.42 -34.89
C SER A 283 17.05 -43.27 -33.65
N SER A 284 17.13 -44.35 -32.87
CA SER A 284 18.02 -44.66 -31.72
C SER A 284 18.70 -46.04 -32.00
N PRO A 285 19.49 -46.73 -31.13
CA PRO A 285 19.85 -46.56 -29.70
C PRO A 285 21.42 -46.48 -29.56
N PRO A 286 22.25 -47.20 -28.75
CA PRO A 286 22.04 -48.15 -27.63
C PRO A 286 23.02 -48.10 -26.41
N CYS A 287 22.78 -49.01 -25.46
CA CYS A 287 23.70 -49.67 -24.49
C CYS A 287 24.46 -48.89 -23.38
N GLY A 288 24.11 -49.22 -22.12
CA GLY A 288 25.04 -49.31 -20.97
C GLY A 288 25.71 -50.70 -20.89
N PRO A 289 26.32 -51.11 -19.75
CA PRO A 289 25.53 -51.68 -18.62
C PRO A 289 26.04 -51.26 -17.19
N ALA A 290 25.19 -51.20 -16.14
CA ALA A 290 24.91 -52.19 -15.05
C ALA A 290 26.09 -52.48 -14.07
N GLU A 291 25.97 -52.86 -12.78
CA GLU A 291 24.94 -52.89 -11.69
C GLU A 291 25.71 -53.06 -10.33
N GLU A 292 25.23 -53.30 -9.09
CA GLU A 292 23.98 -53.66 -8.34
C GLU A 292 24.13 -53.00 -6.92
N GLY A 293 23.14 -52.80 -6.05
CA GLY A 293 21.68 -52.89 -6.10
C GLY A 293 21.07 -52.99 -4.69
N ARG A 294 19.73 -53.17 -4.64
CA ARG A 294 18.80 -53.32 -3.47
C ARG A 294 18.08 -52.08 -2.90
N ALA A 295 16.77 -52.24 -2.81
CA ALA A 295 15.74 -51.40 -2.19
C ALA A 295 15.04 -52.24 -1.06
N PRO A 296 13.82 -51.99 -0.54
CA PRO A 296 12.89 -50.87 -0.74
C PRO A 296 12.34 -50.25 0.58
N GLY A 297 11.42 -49.29 0.48
CA GLY A 297 10.64 -48.76 1.60
C GLY A 297 9.55 -47.78 1.16
N GLU A 298 8.30 -48.01 1.58
CA GLU A 298 7.12 -47.26 1.16
C GLU A 298 6.99 -45.90 1.88
N ILE A 299 6.36 -44.91 1.23
CA ILE A 299 5.78 -43.74 1.90
C ILE A 299 4.31 -43.63 1.52
N GLN A 300 3.44 -44.21 2.34
CA GLN A 300 1.99 -44.04 2.25
C GLN A 300 1.57 -42.75 2.97
N ARG A 301 0.68 -41.97 2.35
CA ARG A 301 0.06 -40.79 3.00
C ARG A 301 -0.85 -41.23 4.14
N LEU A 302 -0.81 -40.53 5.28
CA LEU A 302 -1.96 -40.44 6.18
C LEU A 302 -2.02 -39.08 6.89
N ARG A 303 -3.23 -38.69 7.28
CA ARG A 303 -3.59 -37.37 7.82
C ARG A 303 -3.33 -37.30 9.33
N VAL A 304 -3.12 -36.09 9.85
CA VAL A 304 -3.53 -35.74 11.21
C VAL A 304 -4.51 -34.58 11.12
N SER A 305 -5.67 -34.72 11.74
CA SER A 305 -6.76 -33.75 11.70
C SER A 305 -7.51 -33.75 13.03
N GLN A 306 -7.87 -32.54 13.50
CA GLN A 306 -8.81 -32.27 14.60
C GLN A 306 -8.36 -32.70 16.02
N GLY A 307 -8.54 -31.78 16.96
CA GLY A 307 -8.60 -32.04 18.40
C GLY A 307 -9.88 -31.39 18.96
N PRO A 308 -10.72 -32.10 19.74
CA PRO A 308 -12.03 -31.60 20.17
C PRO A 308 -12.00 -30.82 21.49
N THR A 309 -13.14 -30.18 21.80
CA THR A 309 -13.43 -29.43 23.03
C THR A 309 -14.32 -30.21 24.01
N VAL A 310 -14.33 -29.82 25.31
CA VAL A 310 -15.36 -30.00 26.38
C VAL A 310 -14.68 -29.78 27.76
N ILE A 311 -15.31 -29.34 28.87
CA ILE A 311 -16.20 -28.20 29.19
C ILE A 311 -16.46 -28.22 30.72
N SER A 312 -16.53 -27.06 31.40
CA SER A 312 -16.96 -26.89 32.83
C SER A 312 -15.98 -27.44 33.92
N ARG A 313 -15.99 -27.00 35.20
CA ARG A 313 -16.91 -26.13 35.96
C ARG A 313 -16.22 -25.51 37.21
N HIS A 314 -16.87 -24.52 37.85
CA HIS A 314 -16.65 -23.95 39.22
C HIS A 314 -15.64 -22.80 39.46
N SER A 315 -16.19 -21.63 39.82
CA SER A 315 -15.67 -20.66 40.82
C SER A 315 -16.29 -21.00 42.21
N PRO A 316 -15.97 -20.38 43.38
CA PRO A 316 -15.43 -19.03 43.70
C PRO A 316 -13.98 -19.10 44.26
N GLY A 317 -13.32 -18.07 44.82
CA GLY A 317 -13.63 -16.64 45.08
C GLY A 317 -13.10 -16.19 46.47
N LEU A 318 -13.27 -14.89 46.78
CA LEU A 318 -12.84 -14.18 48.02
C LEU A 318 -11.36 -13.75 48.16
N VAL A 319 -11.21 -12.61 48.82
CA VAL A 319 -10.00 -11.82 49.11
C VAL A 319 -9.95 -11.59 50.63
N PRO A 320 -8.77 -11.36 51.23
CA PRO A 320 -8.68 -10.31 52.25
C PRO A 320 -7.50 -9.35 52.02
N GLN A 321 -7.83 -8.07 51.82
CA GLN A 321 -7.00 -6.92 52.23
C GLN A 321 -7.15 -6.73 53.75
N PRO A 322 -6.23 -6.00 54.40
CA PRO A 322 -6.71 -4.75 55.00
C PRO A 322 -5.73 -3.57 54.85
N ASP A 323 -6.09 -2.68 53.94
CA ASP A 323 -6.33 -1.24 54.19
C ASP A 323 -5.58 -0.48 55.31
N SER A 324 -4.96 0.62 54.85
CA SER A 324 -5.14 2.00 55.34
C SER A 324 -4.19 2.64 56.35
N SER A 325 -4.16 3.99 56.27
CA SER A 325 -3.69 4.97 57.27
C SER A 325 -2.16 5.09 57.49
N LEU A 326 -1.61 6.22 57.95
CA LEU A 326 -1.84 7.65 57.63
C LEU A 326 -0.65 8.45 58.23
N ARG A 327 -0.05 9.35 57.43
CA ARG A 327 0.67 10.62 57.78
C ARG A 327 1.47 10.81 59.10
N THR A 328 2.46 11.71 58.97
CA THR A 328 3.03 12.63 60.00
C THR A 328 3.97 12.09 61.10
N GLY A 329 5.20 12.62 61.11
CA GLY A 329 6.19 12.62 62.20
C GLY A 329 7.30 13.63 61.85
N ARG A 330 7.82 14.42 62.80
CA ARG A 330 8.60 15.64 62.50
C ARG A 330 9.65 15.96 63.58
N ARG A 331 10.84 16.47 63.17
CA ARG A 331 11.93 17.04 64.01
C ARG A 331 12.70 16.01 64.89
N SER A 332 13.89 16.28 65.49
CA SER A 332 14.68 17.52 65.66
C SER A 332 16.16 17.27 66.05
N LEU A 333 17.10 18.13 65.59
CA LEU A 333 18.28 18.71 66.33
C LEU A 333 19.38 17.73 66.88
N GLN A 334 20.63 18.06 67.23
CA GLN A 334 21.53 19.26 67.21
C GLN A 334 23.03 18.76 67.26
N VAL A 335 24.03 19.36 66.58
CA VAL A 335 25.08 20.33 67.07
C VAL A 335 26.00 19.76 68.18
N PRO A 336 27.38 19.84 68.14
CA PRO A 336 28.19 21.07 67.98
C PRO A 336 29.46 20.99 67.07
N ALA A 337 30.34 22.02 67.17
CA ALA A 337 31.29 22.48 66.14
C ALA A 337 32.80 22.38 66.51
N ALA A 338 33.65 22.51 65.47
CA ALA A 338 34.92 23.29 65.34
C ALA A 338 36.03 23.23 66.45
N PRO A 339 37.35 23.32 66.11
CA PRO A 339 37.94 24.56 65.55
C PRO A 339 38.95 24.34 64.41
N SER A 340 39.65 25.42 64.01
CA SER A 340 40.45 25.58 62.78
C SER A 340 41.95 25.81 63.03
N SER A 341 42.76 25.62 61.97
CA SER A 341 44.13 26.17 61.87
C SER A 341 44.41 26.68 60.45
N GLN A 342 45.11 27.80 60.33
CA GLN A 342 45.38 28.52 59.07
C GLN A 342 46.81 28.26 58.57
N LEU A 343 47.07 28.41 57.26
CA LEU A 343 47.96 29.45 56.67
C LEU A 343 48.41 29.11 55.23
N SER A 344 48.36 30.14 54.37
CA SER A 344 49.32 30.51 53.30
C SER A 344 49.74 29.55 52.16
N SER A 345 50.14 30.00 50.96
CA SER A 345 49.62 31.04 50.03
C SER A 345 50.60 31.29 48.87
N SER A 346 50.18 31.15 47.60
CA SER A 346 50.71 31.92 46.46
C SER A 346 49.87 31.75 45.17
N SER A 347 49.88 32.78 44.33
CA SER A 347 49.28 32.87 42.98
C SER A 347 50.22 32.26 41.91
N SER A 348 49.86 32.03 40.65
CA SER A 348 48.96 32.70 39.67
C SER A 348 48.27 31.65 38.76
N GLY A 349 47.19 31.89 38.00
CA GLY A 349 46.84 32.97 37.06
C GLY A 349 46.95 32.43 35.62
N ALA A 350 45.97 32.53 34.71
CA ALA A 350 44.73 33.31 34.73
C ALA A 350 43.58 32.67 33.90
N SER A 351 42.38 33.23 34.05
CA SER A 351 41.17 33.24 33.20
C SER A 351 40.89 32.08 32.21
N SER A 352 39.76 31.41 32.41
CA SER A 352 39.06 30.63 31.40
C SER A 352 37.63 31.15 31.19
N THR A 353 37.25 31.47 29.95
CA THR A 353 35.86 31.74 29.53
C THR A 353 35.29 30.52 28.80
N CYS A 354 34.00 30.27 28.98
CA CYS A 354 33.38 29.00 28.59
C CYS A 354 33.00 28.93 27.11
N THR A 355 33.25 27.79 26.48
CA THR A 355 32.61 27.36 25.22
C THR A 355 32.11 25.91 25.35
N VAL A 356 31.17 25.51 24.49
CA VAL A 356 30.34 24.31 24.67
C VAL A 356 31.15 23.02 24.58
N SER A 357 31.01 22.15 25.58
CA SER A 357 31.69 20.86 25.65
C SER A 357 31.06 19.82 24.70
N THR A 358 31.72 19.56 23.57
CA THR A 358 31.48 18.35 22.77
C THR A 358 31.89 17.10 23.57
N ALA A 359 31.19 15.98 23.35
CA ALA A 359 31.29 14.77 24.18
C ALA A 359 32.57 13.93 23.93
N ASN A 360 33.74 14.53 24.13
CA ASN A 360 35.03 13.86 24.03
C ASN A 360 35.36 13.05 25.28
N VAL A 361 35.31 11.73 25.13
CA VAL A 361 36.05 10.68 25.88
C VAL A 361 36.03 10.76 27.42
N LEU A 362 35.44 9.75 28.06
CA LEU A 362 35.52 9.49 29.50
C LEU A 362 36.95 9.10 29.97
N VAL A 363 37.91 10.02 29.89
CA VAL A 363 39.23 9.90 30.55
C VAL A 363 39.11 10.30 32.03
N LEU A 364 38.17 9.69 32.75
CA LEU A 364 37.92 9.96 34.17
C LEU A 364 39.04 9.38 35.04
N GLN A 365 40.10 10.17 35.24
CA GLN A 365 41.05 10.16 36.36
C GLN A 365 41.61 8.80 36.85
N ALA A 366 41.61 7.75 36.02
CA ALA A 366 42.25 6.46 36.33
C ALA A 366 43.79 6.53 36.46
N SER A 367 44.40 7.72 36.41
CA SER A 367 45.85 7.96 36.40
C SER A 367 46.56 7.75 37.75
N GLN A 368 45.83 7.44 38.84
CA GLN A 368 46.42 7.25 40.19
C GLN A 368 46.11 5.89 40.87
N CYS A 369 45.30 5.01 40.27
CA CYS A 369 45.11 3.64 40.80
C CYS A 369 46.19 2.69 40.24
N SER A 370 46.69 1.77 41.07
CA SER A 370 47.66 0.72 40.69
C SER A 370 47.22 -0.10 39.46
N MET A 371 45.92 -0.32 39.31
CA MET A 371 45.31 -1.07 38.21
C MET A 371 45.39 -0.36 36.84
N ALA A 372 45.81 0.92 36.77
CA ALA A 372 45.96 1.67 35.53
C ALA A 372 46.94 1.04 34.51
N LYS A 373 47.84 0.16 34.96
CA LYS A 373 48.71 -0.65 34.10
C LYS A 373 48.03 -1.91 33.54
N ALA A 374 47.05 -2.47 34.26
CA ALA A 374 46.25 -3.59 33.76
C ALA A 374 45.27 -3.12 32.67
N CYS A 375 44.60 -1.98 32.88
CA CYS A 375 43.71 -1.33 31.91
C CYS A 375 44.43 -0.71 30.68
N ARG A 376 45.68 -1.11 30.43
CA ARG A 376 46.50 -0.79 29.23
C ARG A 376 46.90 -2.03 28.43
N GLN A 377 46.54 -3.23 28.89
CA GLN A 377 46.84 -4.49 28.19
C GLN A 377 45.56 -5.06 27.57
N PRO A 378 45.65 -5.77 26.43
CA PRO A 378 44.50 -6.46 25.86
C PRO A 378 43.98 -7.55 26.82
N PRO A 379 42.67 -7.91 26.74
CA PRO A 379 42.11 -9.02 27.51
C PRO A 379 42.66 -10.38 27.04
N ILE A 380 42.77 -11.31 27.98
CA ILE A 380 43.19 -12.70 27.73
C ILE A 380 41.96 -13.51 27.35
N VAL A 381 41.98 -14.13 26.16
CA VAL A 381 40.84 -14.84 25.57
C VAL A 381 41.03 -16.36 25.66
N PHE A 382 40.11 -17.05 26.34
CA PHE A 382 40.13 -18.51 26.44
C PHE A 382 39.19 -19.13 25.39
N LEU A 383 39.78 -19.66 24.32
CA LEU A 383 39.05 -20.29 23.21
C LEU A 383 38.94 -21.82 23.39
N PRO A 384 37.91 -22.46 22.81
CA PRO A 384 37.92 -23.92 22.61
C PRO A 384 39.11 -24.31 21.73
N LYS A 385 39.84 -25.37 22.08
CA LYS A 385 41.07 -25.77 21.36
C LYS A 385 40.90 -25.88 19.83
N LEU A 386 39.77 -26.42 19.35
CA LEU A 386 39.47 -26.51 17.92
C LEU A 386 39.47 -25.13 17.21
N VAL A 387 39.02 -24.08 17.89
CA VAL A 387 38.98 -22.71 17.35
C VAL A 387 40.37 -22.08 17.39
N TYR A 388 41.10 -22.27 18.49
CA TYR A 388 42.50 -21.83 18.63
C TYR A 388 43.40 -22.46 17.55
N ASP A 389 43.34 -23.79 17.39
CA ASP A 389 44.08 -24.54 16.38
C ASP A 389 43.71 -24.09 14.95
N MET A 390 42.43 -23.76 14.69
CA MET A 390 41.97 -23.30 13.37
C MET A 390 42.38 -21.85 13.05
N LEU A 391 42.44 -20.97 14.05
CA LEU A 391 42.89 -19.58 13.89
C LEU A 391 44.41 -19.46 13.69
N LEU A 392 45.19 -20.34 14.32
CA LEU A 392 46.66 -20.27 14.33
C LEU A 392 47.36 -21.25 13.38
N SER A 393 46.72 -22.36 12.99
CA SER A 393 47.37 -23.28 12.05
C SER A 393 47.24 -22.81 10.61
N THR A 394 48.37 -22.88 9.91
CA THR A 394 48.43 -22.76 8.46
C THR A 394 48.05 -24.08 7.78
N ASP A 395 47.69 -23.99 6.50
CA ASP A 395 47.62 -25.12 5.58
C ASP A 395 49.00 -25.46 4.96
N SER A 396 49.04 -26.47 4.09
CA SER A 396 50.26 -26.91 3.39
C SER A 396 50.83 -25.90 2.39
N SER A 397 50.09 -24.82 2.10
CA SER A 397 50.54 -23.65 1.32
C SER A 397 51.00 -22.48 2.21
N GLY A 398 51.05 -22.66 3.54
CA GLY A 398 51.48 -21.63 4.49
C GLY A 398 50.41 -20.58 4.82
N LEU A 399 49.15 -20.79 4.40
CA LEU A 399 48.06 -19.81 4.51
C LEU A 399 47.16 -20.11 5.74
N PRO A 400 46.61 -19.09 6.44
CA PRO A 400 45.78 -19.32 7.61
C PRO A 400 44.46 -20.05 7.29
N LYS A 401 44.15 -21.13 8.02
CA LYS A 401 42.92 -21.92 7.78
C LYS A 401 41.61 -21.15 8.01
N SER A 402 41.64 -19.96 8.61
CA SER A 402 40.49 -19.06 8.73
C SER A 402 39.89 -18.64 7.37
N ALA A 403 40.61 -18.79 6.26
CA ALA A 403 40.05 -18.62 4.92
C ALA A 403 38.99 -19.68 4.53
N SER A 404 38.96 -20.83 5.21
CA SER A 404 37.97 -21.90 4.98
C SER A 404 36.59 -21.63 5.59
N LEU A 405 36.44 -20.55 6.37
CA LEU A 405 35.19 -20.24 7.07
C LEU A 405 34.01 -19.96 6.12
N LEU A 406 32.82 -20.36 6.56
CA LEU A 406 31.55 -20.12 5.88
C LEU A 406 31.17 -18.63 5.94
N PRO A 407 30.44 -18.09 4.95
CA PRO A 407 29.97 -16.71 4.97
C PRO A 407 28.74 -16.58 5.88
N SER A 408 28.19 -15.37 5.99
CA SER A 408 26.98 -15.09 6.78
C SER A 408 25.85 -16.10 6.47
N PRO A 409 25.05 -16.57 7.47
CA PRO A 409 24.06 -17.63 7.27
C PRO A 409 23.04 -17.38 6.15
N SER A 410 22.72 -16.11 5.87
CA SER A 410 21.78 -15.70 4.81
C SER A 410 22.30 -15.91 3.38
N VAL A 411 23.59 -16.24 3.22
CA VAL A 411 24.25 -16.46 1.92
C VAL A 411 25.03 -17.78 1.91
N MET A 412 25.65 -18.09 0.78
CA MET A 412 26.59 -19.20 0.57
C MET A 412 27.66 -18.81 -0.45
N TRP A 413 28.85 -19.41 -0.37
CA TRP A 413 29.90 -19.20 -1.38
C TRP A 413 29.44 -19.76 -2.74
N THR A 414 29.73 -19.08 -3.85
CA THR A 414 29.48 -19.58 -5.22
C THR A 414 30.33 -20.80 -5.55
N SER A 415 31.56 -20.85 -5.04
CA SER A 415 32.55 -21.91 -5.32
C SER A 415 33.55 -22.06 -4.18
N SER A 416 34.07 -23.28 -4.02
CA SER A 416 35.25 -23.59 -3.21
C SER A 416 36.55 -23.03 -3.81
N PHE A 417 36.60 -22.83 -5.13
CA PHE A 417 37.77 -22.37 -5.89
C PHE A 417 37.88 -20.83 -5.98
N ARG A 418 37.13 -20.08 -5.17
CA ARG A 418 37.21 -18.62 -5.11
C ARG A 418 38.63 -18.14 -4.71
N PRO A 419 39.12 -16.99 -5.22
CA PRO A 419 40.38 -16.41 -4.77
C PRO A 419 40.39 -16.13 -3.26
N LEU A 420 41.58 -15.97 -2.68
CA LEU A 420 41.74 -15.64 -1.27
C LEU A 420 41.70 -14.12 -1.04
N LEU A 421 41.12 -13.70 0.09
CA LEU A 421 41.05 -12.29 0.48
C LEU A 421 42.45 -11.81 0.91
N SER A 422 43.04 -10.86 0.19
CA SER A 422 44.33 -10.27 0.59
C SER A 422 44.14 -9.32 1.78
N LYS A 423 45.12 -9.31 2.71
CA LYS A 423 45.18 -8.34 3.81
C LYS A 423 45.36 -6.89 3.35
N MET A 424 45.75 -6.68 2.09
CA MET A 424 46.00 -5.35 1.51
C MET A 424 44.85 -4.84 0.62
N MET A 425 43.76 -5.60 0.46
CA MET A 425 42.57 -5.15 -0.28
C MET A 425 41.83 -4.03 0.45
N THR A 426 41.49 -2.98 -0.28
CA THR A 426 40.59 -1.90 0.15
C THR A 426 39.20 -2.43 0.50
N SER A 427 38.42 -1.63 1.23
CA SER A 427 37.00 -1.93 1.52
C SER A 427 36.17 -2.14 0.25
N THR A 428 36.46 -1.39 -0.82
CA THR A 428 35.81 -1.49 -2.13
C THR A 428 36.09 -2.82 -2.81
N GLU A 429 37.35 -3.25 -2.88
CA GLU A 429 37.74 -4.54 -3.45
C GLU A 429 37.15 -5.72 -2.66
N GLN A 430 37.14 -5.63 -1.33
CA GLN A 430 36.47 -6.61 -0.47
C GLN A 430 34.96 -6.65 -0.76
N SER A 431 34.31 -5.50 -1.01
CA SER A 431 32.89 -5.44 -1.41
C SER A 431 32.64 -6.17 -2.73
N LEU A 432 33.42 -5.88 -3.75
CA LEU A 432 33.33 -6.51 -5.07
C LEU A 432 33.54 -8.02 -4.98
N TYR A 433 34.52 -8.47 -4.21
CA TYR A 433 34.76 -9.88 -3.92
C TYR A 433 33.53 -10.57 -3.31
N TYR A 434 32.94 -10.03 -2.25
CA TYR A 434 31.75 -10.65 -1.64
C TYR A 434 30.53 -10.62 -2.57
N ARG A 435 30.38 -9.60 -3.42
CA ARG A 435 29.31 -9.51 -4.43
C ARG A 435 29.44 -10.55 -5.54
N GLN A 436 30.66 -10.83 -5.97
CA GLN A 436 30.99 -11.82 -7.00
C GLN A 436 30.93 -13.27 -6.48
N TRP A 437 31.44 -13.51 -5.26
CA TRP A 437 31.64 -14.87 -4.75
C TRP A 437 30.56 -15.37 -3.77
N THR A 438 29.45 -14.64 -3.55
CA THR A 438 28.34 -15.11 -2.70
C THR A 438 26.96 -15.11 -3.37
N VAL A 439 26.13 -16.08 -2.99
CA VAL A 439 24.75 -16.29 -3.47
C VAL A 439 23.77 -16.16 -2.30
N PRO A 440 22.64 -15.44 -2.45
CA PRO A 440 21.58 -15.40 -1.44
C PRO A 440 20.85 -16.75 -1.29
N ARG A 441 20.46 -17.09 -0.05
CA ARG A 441 19.55 -18.21 0.24
C ARG A 441 18.08 -17.81 0.10
N PRO A 442 17.12 -18.75 0.02
CA PRO A 442 15.69 -18.44 -0.12
C PRO A 442 15.10 -17.49 0.95
N SER A 443 15.69 -17.43 2.15
CA SER A 443 15.28 -16.53 3.23
C SER A 443 15.84 -15.11 3.13
N HIS A 444 16.59 -14.78 2.06
CA HIS A 444 17.21 -13.48 1.85
C HIS A 444 16.41 -12.65 0.84
N MET A 445 16.17 -11.38 1.14
CA MET A 445 15.34 -10.46 0.32
C MET A 445 15.76 -10.40 -1.17
N ASP A 446 17.05 -10.57 -1.45
CA ASP A 446 17.63 -10.52 -2.80
C ASP A 446 17.57 -11.86 -3.57
N TYR A 447 16.91 -12.90 -3.04
CA TYR A 447 16.88 -14.24 -3.64
C TYR A 447 16.26 -14.27 -5.06
N GLY A 448 15.21 -13.47 -5.28
CA GLY A 448 14.52 -13.35 -6.58
C GLY A 448 15.27 -12.52 -7.62
N ASN A 449 16.25 -11.70 -7.23
CA ASN A 449 16.97 -10.77 -8.11
C ASN A 449 18.10 -11.46 -8.91
N ARG A 450 17.86 -12.66 -9.42
CA ARG A 450 18.79 -13.32 -10.33
C ARG A 450 18.60 -12.75 -11.74
N ALA A 451 19.50 -11.87 -12.16
CA ALA A 451 19.58 -11.45 -13.56
C ALA A 451 19.74 -12.68 -14.46
N GLU A 452 18.90 -12.79 -15.48
CA GLU A 452 18.84 -13.98 -16.33
C GLU A 452 20.10 -14.09 -17.22
N GLY A 453 20.85 -15.17 -17.04
CA GLY A 453 21.90 -15.59 -17.99
C GLY A 453 23.25 -14.87 -17.95
N ARG A 454 23.48 -13.81 -17.14
CA ARG A 454 24.79 -13.13 -17.06
C ARG A 454 25.39 -13.14 -15.66
N VAL A 455 26.58 -13.76 -15.54
CA VAL A 455 27.31 -13.95 -14.27
C VAL A 455 27.91 -12.64 -13.75
N ASP A 456 28.33 -11.74 -14.64
CA ASP A 456 29.07 -10.52 -14.29
C ASP A 456 28.20 -9.29 -13.99
N SER A 457 26.87 -9.45 -13.91
CA SER A 457 25.91 -8.34 -13.79
C SER A 457 25.20 -8.28 -12.44
N PHE A 458 25.96 -8.07 -11.36
CA PHE A 458 25.39 -7.73 -10.05
C PHE A 458 24.98 -6.25 -9.99
N HIS A 459 23.75 -5.95 -9.56
CA HIS A 459 23.27 -4.57 -9.45
C HIS A 459 24.14 -3.76 -8.44
N PRO A 460 24.63 -2.54 -8.78
CA PRO A 460 25.58 -1.81 -7.94
C PRO A 460 25.01 -1.43 -6.55
N ARG A 461 23.68 -1.29 -6.43
CA ARG A 461 22.99 -1.02 -5.15
C ARG A 461 22.64 -2.29 -4.35
N ARG A 462 23.22 -3.45 -4.68
CA ARG A 462 23.08 -4.70 -3.91
C ARG A 462 23.66 -4.54 -2.51
N LEU A 463 22.80 -4.53 -1.48
CA LEU A 463 23.16 -4.32 -0.07
C LEU A 463 23.83 -5.56 0.58
N LEU A 464 24.93 -6.04 0.01
CA LEU A 464 25.89 -6.87 0.72
C LEU A 464 26.76 -5.95 1.60
N LEU A 465 26.47 -5.94 2.90
CA LEU A 465 27.21 -5.17 3.90
C LEU A 465 28.62 -5.75 4.09
N SER A 466 29.56 -5.25 3.29
CA SER A 466 30.98 -5.55 3.34
C SER A 466 31.75 -4.45 4.06
N GLY A 467 32.26 -4.77 5.23
CA GLY A 467 33.23 -3.94 5.96
C GLY A 467 33.94 -4.81 7.00
N PRO A 468 35.07 -4.34 7.55
CA PRO A 468 35.64 -5.00 8.73
C PRO A 468 34.60 -5.01 9.86
N PRO A 469 34.53 -6.08 10.68
CA PRO A 469 33.48 -6.28 11.68
C PRO A 469 33.54 -5.24 12.81
N GLN A 470 32.92 -4.07 12.59
CA GLN A 470 32.71 -3.07 13.64
C GLN A 470 31.52 -3.49 14.51
N ILE A 471 31.88 -4.03 15.67
CA ILE A 471 31.02 -4.44 16.77
C ILE A 471 29.85 -3.44 16.95
N GLY A 472 28.63 -3.95 16.85
CA GLY A 472 27.38 -3.25 17.18
C GLY A 472 26.78 -2.39 16.08
N LYS A 473 27.59 -1.59 15.38
CA LYS A 473 27.10 -0.69 14.33
C LYS A 473 26.36 -1.45 13.22
N THR A 474 26.86 -2.62 12.82
CA THR A 474 26.19 -3.50 11.84
C THR A 474 24.84 -4.02 12.35
N GLY A 475 24.73 -4.33 13.64
CA GLY A 475 23.48 -4.79 14.27
C GLY A 475 22.42 -3.69 14.32
N ALA A 476 22.80 -2.50 14.79
CA ALA A 476 21.94 -1.32 14.78
C ALA A 476 21.49 -0.94 13.37
N TYR A 477 22.39 -0.98 12.39
CA TYR A 477 22.06 -0.69 10.99
C TYR A 477 21.13 -1.73 10.35
N LEU A 478 21.32 -3.02 10.63
CA LEU A 478 20.39 -4.08 10.19
C LEU A 478 19.01 -3.95 10.84
N GLN A 479 18.94 -3.55 12.11
CA GLN A 479 17.67 -3.27 12.79
C GLN A 479 16.98 -2.04 12.20
N PHE A 480 17.73 -0.96 11.91
CA PHE A 480 17.22 0.21 11.19
C PHE A 480 16.69 -0.16 9.80
N LEU A 481 17.42 -0.95 9.01
CA LEU A 481 16.93 -1.46 7.72
C LEU A 481 15.67 -2.33 7.87
N SER A 482 15.53 -3.11 8.95
CA SER A 482 14.32 -3.89 9.20
C SER A 482 13.11 -3.01 9.52
N ILE A 483 13.30 -1.94 10.30
CA ILE A 483 12.26 -0.95 10.60
C ILE A 483 11.89 -0.18 9.33
N LEU A 484 12.88 0.32 8.58
CA LEU A 484 12.70 1.05 7.33
C LEU A 484 12.02 0.19 6.25
N SER A 485 12.37 -1.09 6.14
CA SER A 485 11.68 -2.05 5.27
C SER A 485 10.20 -2.20 5.63
N ARG A 486 9.87 -2.32 6.92
CA ARG A 486 8.46 -2.39 7.39
C ARG A 486 7.69 -1.08 7.15
N MET A 487 8.36 0.07 7.28
CA MET A 487 7.77 1.38 6.95
C MET A 487 7.50 1.48 5.45
N LEU A 488 8.48 1.16 4.59
CA LEU A 488 8.31 1.16 3.13
C LEU A 488 7.21 0.20 2.65
N ILE A 489 7.07 -0.97 3.27
CA ILE A 489 5.95 -1.88 2.96
C ILE A 489 4.60 -1.20 3.27
N ARG A 490 4.47 -0.55 4.44
CA ARG A 490 3.26 0.23 4.81
C ARG A 490 2.98 1.43 3.91
N LEU A 491 4.00 2.02 3.29
CA LEU A 491 3.82 3.06 2.26
C LEU A 491 3.37 2.48 0.89
N THR A 492 3.46 1.17 0.71
CA THR A 492 2.88 0.43 -0.43
C THR A 492 1.56 -0.28 -0.10
N GLU A 493 0.99 -0.04 1.09
CA GLU A 493 -0.30 -0.57 1.52
C GLU A 493 -1.41 0.48 1.31
N VAL A 494 -2.52 0.08 0.71
CA VAL A 494 -3.73 0.90 0.52
C VAL A 494 -4.93 0.14 1.10
N ASP A 495 -5.77 0.85 1.85
CA ASP A 495 -7.04 0.30 2.33
C ASP A 495 -8.04 0.29 1.16
N VAL A 496 -8.44 -0.90 0.71
CA VAL A 496 -9.43 -1.12 -0.35
C VAL A 496 -10.72 -1.70 0.23
N TYR A 497 -11.86 -1.48 -0.44
CA TYR A 497 -13.13 -2.07 -0.01
C TYR A 497 -13.09 -3.61 -0.16
N ASP A 498 -13.55 -4.28 0.90
CA ASP A 498 -13.74 -5.73 1.00
C ASP A 498 -15.25 -6.00 0.92
N GLU A 499 -15.78 -5.99 -0.31
CA GLU A 499 -17.22 -6.15 -0.58
C GLU A 499 -17.62 -7.64 -0.49
N GLU A 500 -18.90 -7.97 -0.49
CA GLU A 500 -19.39 -9.36 -0.38
C GLU A 500 -19.56 -10.03 -1.76
N GLU A 501 -19.34 -11.34 -1.84
CA GLU A 501 -19.39 -12.08 -3.12
C GLU A 501 -20.83 -12.35 -3.56
N ILE A 502 -21.18 -11.83 -4.73
CA ILE A 502 -22.55 -11.74 -5.24
C ILE A 502 -23.07 -13.10 -5.73
N ASN A 503 -22.20 -13.97 -6.26
CA ASN A 503 -22.60 -15.24 -6.86
C ASN A 503 -22.85 -16.37 -5.82
N THR A 504 -23.10 -16.01 -4.55
CA THR A 504 -23.25 -16.93 -3.39
C THR A 504 -24.65 -17.56 -3.25
N GLY A 505 -25.31 -17.89 -4.36
CA GLY A 505 -26.68 -18.43 -4.38
C GLY A 505 -26.75 -19.96 -4.46
N LEU A 506 -27.43 -20.61 -3.50
CA LEU A 506 -28.08 -21.91 -3.75
C LEU A 506 -29.43 -21.64 -4.40
N GLN A 507 -29.69 -22.20 -5.59
CA GLN A 507 -31.06 -22.34 -6.08
C GLN A 507 -31.21 -23.59 -6.97
N GLU A 508 -32.43 -24.11 -7.04
CA GLU A 508 -32.78 -25.39 -7.66
C GLU A 508 -33.13 -25.23 -9.15
N GLU A 509 -32.87 -26.28 -9.93
CA GLU A 509 -33.43 -26.59 -11.26
C GLU A 509 -33.65 -25.42 -12.23
N SER A 510 -32.63 -25.09 -13.04
CA SER A 510 -32.78 -24.28 -14.25
C SER A 510 -31.85 -24.78 -15.36
N ASP A 511 -32.41 -25.15 -16.52
CA ASP A 511 -31.72 -25.87 -17.62
C ASP A 511 -30.54 -25.13 -18.30
N TRP A 512 -30.26 -23.87 -17.96
CA TRP A 512 -29.24 -23.04 -18.60
C TRP A 512 -27.92 -23.04 -17.81
N HIS A 513 -27.12 -24.10 -17.95
CA HIS A 513 -25.80 -24.21 -17.33
C HIS A 513 -24.65 -24.09 -18.35
N TYR A 514 -23.63 -23.28 -18.03
CA TYR A 514 -22.34 -23.36 -18.71
C TYR A 514 -21.66 -24.69 -18.38
N LEU A 515 -21.62 -25.61 -19.36
CA LEU A 515 -21.06 -26.96 -19.19
C LEU A 515 -19.55 -26.98 -18.85
N GLN A 516 -18.83 -25.91 -19.16
CA GLN A 516 -17.43 -25.71 -18.77
C GLN A 516 -17.21 -24.41 -17.98
N LEU A 517 -16.81 -24.55 -16.71
CA LEU A 517 -16.36 -23.46 -15.84
C LEU A 517 -15.14 -22.70 -16.38
N THR A 518 -14.52 -23.19 -17.45
CA THR A 518 -13.25 -22.71 -18.05
C THR A 518 -13.43 -21.84 -19.30
N ASP A 519 -14.65 -21.68 -19.84
CA ASP A 519 -14.86 -21.00 -21.12
C ASP A 519 -14.39 -19.53 -21.09
N PRO A 520 -13.52 -19.06 -22.02
CA PRO A 520 -12.89 -17.75 -21.92
C PRO A 520 -13.83 -16.57 -22.19
N TRP A 521 -14.88 -16.79 -23.00
CA TRP A 521 -15.80 -15.74 -23.46
C TRP A 521 -17.26 -16.23 -23.42
N PRO A 522 -18.24 -15.32 -23.28
CA PRO A 522 -19.65 -15.70 -23.22
C PRO A 522 -20.19 -16.10 -24.60
N ASP A 523 -20.67 -17.34 -24.70
CA ASP A 523 -21.51 -17.77 -25.83
C ASP A 523 -22.79 -16.93 -25.91
N LEU A 524 -23.10 -16.39 -27.09
CA LEU A 524 -24.19 -15.44 -27.29
C LEU A 524 -25.58 -16.08 -27.17
N GLU A 525 -25.76 -17.31 -27.65
CA GLU A 525 -27.06 -18.00 -27.62
C GLU A 525 -27.40 -18.52 -26.23
N LEU A 526 -26.41 -18.91 -25.43
CA LEU A 526 -26.59 -19.23 -24.02
C LEU A 526 -26.82 -17.96 -23.19
N PHE A 527 -26.00 -16.91 -23.40
CA PHE A 527 -26.08 -15.69 -22.59
C PHE A 527 -27.39 -14.93 -22.79
N GLN A 528 -27.97 -14.90 -23.99
CA GLN A 528 -29.28 -14.28 -24.25
C GLN A 528 -30.41 -14.88 -23.38
N LYS A 529 -30.31 -16.18 -23.06
CA LYS A 529 -31.31 -16.94 -22.29
C LYS A 529 -31.13 -16.79 -20.76
N MET A 530 -29.98 -16.27 -20.32
CA MET A 530 -29.72 -16.00 -18.92
C MET A 530 -30.70 -14.93 -18.39
N PRO A 531 -31.35 -15.14 -17.23
CA PRO A 531 -32.23 -14.13 -16.61
C PRO A 531 -31.42 -12.92 -16.17
N PHE A 532 -32.03 -11.73 -16.19
CA PHE A 532 -31.42 -10.53 -15.62
C PHE A 532 -31.66 -10.49 -14.10
N ASP A 533 -30.58 -10.35 -13.34
CA ASP A 533 -30.66 -10.11 -11.90
C ASP A 533 -30.92 -8.62 -11.62
N TYR A 534 -32.13 -8.35 -11.12
CA TYR A 534 -32.60 -7.02 -10.76
C TYR A 534 -32.04 -6.51 -9.41
N ILE A 535 -31.45 -7.37 -8.58
CA ILE A 535 -31.00 -7.02 -7.22
C ILE A 535 -29.82 -6.05 -7.30
N ILE A 536 -29.92 -4.93 -6.58
CA ILE A 536 -28.82 -3.96 -6.45
C ILE A 536 -27.86 -4.46 -5.35
N HIS A 537 -26.89 -5.29 -5.74
CA HIS A 537 -25.91 -5.86 -4.80
C HIS A 537 -24.78 -4.91 -4.38
N ASP A 538 -24.63 -3.77 -5.06
CA ASP A 538 -23.51 -2.85 -4.81
C ASP A 538 -23.65 -2.14 -3.46
N PRO A 539 -22.68 -2.28 -2.52
CA PRO A 539 -22.73 -1.58 -1.22
C PRO A 539 -22.63 -0.05 -1.31
N LYS A 540 -22.51 0.54 -2.52
CA LYS A 540 -22.78 1.98 -2.76
C LYS A 540 -24.27 2.35 -2.79
N TYR A 541 -25.13 1.36 -2.67
CA TYR A 541 -26.59 1.48 -2.72
C TYR A 541 -27.29 0.67 -1.59
N GLU A 542 -26.65 0.43 -0.42
CA GLU A 542 -27.32 -0.15 0.79
C GLU A 542 -28.55 0.70 1.22
N ASP A 543 -28.55 1.99 0.88
CA ASP A 543 -29.60 2.97 1.12
C ASP A 543 -30.54 3.18 -0.08
N ALA A 544 -30.57 2.24 -1.03
CA ALA A 544 -31.47 2.24 -2.19
C ALA A 544 -32.71 1.35 -2.02
N SER A 545 -33.79 1.69 -2.73
CA SER A 545 -34.99 0.87 -2.81
C SER A 545 -34.72 -0.48 -3.49
N MET A 546 -35.33 -1.55 -2.98
CA MET A 546 -35.23 -2.87 -3.62
C MET A 546 -36.06 -2.89 -4.92
N ILE A 547 -35.46 -3.36 -6.01
CA ILE A 547 -36.17 -3.54 -7.28
C ILE A 547 -36.91 -4.89 -7.24
N CYS A 548 -38.22 -4.88 -7.45
CA CYS A 548 -39.02 -6.11 -7.48
C CYS A 548 -38.74 -6.93 -8.74
N SER A 549 -38.48 -8.22 -8.54
CA SER A 549 -38.47 -9.26 -9.57
C SER A 549 -39.44 -10.39 -9.21
N HIS A 550 -39.71 -11.28 -10.15
CA HIS A 550 -40.67 -12.37 -9.99
C HIS A 550 -40.25 -13.46 -8.96
N HIS A 551 -39.04 -13.39 -8.40
CA HIS A 551 -38.36 -14.54 -7.78
C HIS A 551 -38.00 -14.41 -6.29
N GLN A 552 -38.58 -13.46 -5.55
CA GLN A 552 -38.32 -13.32 -4.10
C GLN A 552 -39.52 -13.65 -3.21
N SER A 553 -39.66 -14.95 -2.89
CA SER A 553 -40.29 -15.43 -1.66
C SER A 553 -39.33 -15.43 -0.46
N ILE A 554 -38.31 -14.55 -0.48
CA ILE A 554 -37.28 -14.47 0.55
C ILE A 554 -37.89 -13.96 1.86
N LYS A 555 -37.97 -14.85 2.84
CA LYS A 555 -38.27 -14.51 4.24
C LYS A 555 -37.08 -13.75 4.84
N SER A 556 -37.04 -12.45 4.61
CA SER A 556 -36.11 -11.55 5.27
C SER A 556 -36.41 -11.53 6.78
N GLU A 557 -35.59 -12.21 7.58
CA GLU A 557 -35.60 -11.99 9.02
C GLU A 557 -35.14 -10.56 9.31
N ASP A 558 -35.86 -9.86 10.20
CA ASP A 558 -35.76 -8.42 10.39
C ASP A 558 -34.33 -8.02 10.79
N ARG A 559 -33.56 -7.42 9.86
CA ARG A 559 -32.34 -6.63 10.17
C ARG A 559 -32.75 -5.33 10.87
N GLY A 560 -33.40 -5.48 12.02
CA GLY A 560 -34.00 -4.41 12.79
C GLY A 560 -32.96 -3.59 13.53
N MET A 561 -32.65 -2.41 13.01
CA MET A 561 -32.11 -1.28 13.77
C MET A 561 -32.58 0.03 13.14
N SER A 562 -33.37 0.81 13.87
CA SER A 562 -33.72 2.17 13.50
C SER A 562 -32.51 3.08 13.68
N ARG A 563 -31.62 3.13 12.69
CA ARG A 563 -30.45 4.02 12.64
C ARG A 563 -30.93 5.49 12.65
N LYS A 564 -30.21 6.38 13.34
CA LYS A 564 -30.47 7.82 13.28
C LYS A 564 -30.00 8.38 11.92
N PRO A 565 -30.58 9.48 11.41
CA PRO A 565 -30.13 10.12 10.17
C PRO A 565 -28.74 10.77 10.26
N GLU A 566 -28.07 10.69 11.41
CA GLU A 566 -26.74 11.24 11.66
C GLU A 566 -25.64 10.16 11.56
N ASP A 567 -25.99 8.87 11.69
CA ASP A 567 -25.07 7.72 11.61
C ASP A 567 -24.76 7.30 10.15
N LEU A 568 -24.66 8.27 9.23
CA LEU A 568 -24.75 8.09 7.76
C LEU A 568 -23.58 7.35 7.08
N TYR A 569 -22.62 6.83 7.84
CA TYR A 569 -21.51 6.05 7.29
C TYR A 569 -21.30 4.77 8.09
N VAL A 570 -22.05 3.73 7.73
CA VAL A 570 -21.61 2.35 7.97
C VAL A 570 -20.22 2.21 7.36
N ARG A 571 -19.23 1.95 8.21
CA ARG A 571 -17.85 1.75 7.77
C ARG A 571 -17.80 0.42 7.01
N ARG A 572 -17.94 0.49 5.67
CA ARG A 572 -17.72 -0.68 4.80
C ARG A 572 -16.43 -1.37 5.20
N GLN A 573 -16.45 -2.70 5.11
CA GLN A 573 -15.26 -3.49 5.41
C GLN A 573 -14.15 -3.08 4.44
N THR A 574 -12.95 -2.87 4.95
CA THR A 574 -11.77 -2.59 4.13
C THR A 574 -10.65 -3.54 4.49
N ALA A 575 -10.04 -4.11 3.45
CA ALA A 575 -8.82 -4.89 3.56
C ALA A 575 -7.62 -3.99 3.25
N ARG A 576 -6.55 -4.15 4.02
CA ARG A 576 -5.28 -3.47 3.71
C ARG A 576 -4.51 -4.30 2.69
N MET A 577 -4.51 -3.84 1.44
CA MET A 577 -3.89 -4.55 0.32
C MET A 577 -2.60 -3.87 -0.10
N ARG A 578 -1.57 -4.68 -0.36
CA ARG A 578 -0.30 -4.17 -0.89
C ARG A 578 -0.42 -3.99 -2.40
N LEU A 579 -0.05 -2.80 -2.88
CA LEU A 579 -0.06 -2.43 -4.29
C LEU A 579 0.77 -3.42 -5.12
N SER A 580 0.20 -3.88 -6.24
CA SER A 580 0.89 -4.72 -7.22
C SER A 580 1.86 -3.91 -8.07
N LYS A 581 2.74 -4.58 -8.82
CA LYS A 581 3.64 -3.93 -9.81
C LYS A 581 2.90 -3.15 -10.90
N TYR A 582 1.60 -3.40 -11.07
CA TYR A 582 0.72 -2.73 -12.01
C TYR A 582 0.08 -1.45 -11.43
N ALA A 583 0.21 -1.23 -10.11
CA ALA A 583 -0.52 -0.20 -9.38
C ALA A 583 0.38 0.96 -8.95
N ALA A 584 0.57 1.93 -9.86
CA ALA A 584 1.30 3.16 -9.60
C ALA A 584 0.42 4.19 -8.84
N TYR A 585 0.20 3.95 -7.54
CA TYR A 585 -0.39 4.95 -6.65
C TYR A 585 0.65 6.03 -6.32
N ASN A 586 0.36 7.29 -6.66
CA ASN A 586 1.38 8.33 -6.73
C ASN A 586 1.59 9.05 -5.40
N THR A 587 2.46 8.50 -4.56
CA THR A 587 3.08 9.22 -3.44
C THR A 587 4.54 8.82 -3.24
N TYR A 588 4.91 7.56 -3.55
CA TYR A 588 6.25 7.01 -3.31
C TYR A 588 6.85 6.22 -4.50
N HIS A 589 6.17 6.15 -5.64
CA HIS A 589 6.64 5.42 -6.83
C HIS A 589 7.23 6.37 -7.88
N HIS A 590 8.54 6.60 -7.79
CA HIS A 590 9.27 7.56 -8.63
C HIS A 590 10.14 6.87 -9.69
N CYS A 591 9.50 6.22 -10.67
CA CYS A 591 10.20 5.88 -11.92
C CYS A 591 10.03 6.98 -12.97
N GLU A 592 10.97 7.06 -13.92
CA GLU A 592 10.98 8.05 -15.00
C GLU A 592 9.71 7.97 -15.86
N GLN A 593 9.20 6.76 -16.12
CA GLN A 593 7.98 6.55 -16.91
C GLN A 593 6.72 7.08 -16.19
N CYS A 594 6.66 6.94 -14.86
CA CYS A 594 5.60 7.56 -14.05
C CYS A 594 5.69 9.10 -14.11
N GLN A 595 6.88 9.66 -13.96
CA GLN A 595 7.10 11.11 -14.02
C GLN A 595 6.71 11.69 -15.39
N GLN A 596 7.11 11.02 -16.48
CA GLN A 596 6.70 11.35 -17.85
C GLN A 596 5.18 11.26 -18.04
N TYR A 597 4.52 10.20 -17.55
CA TYR A 597 3.07 10.03 -17.67
C TYR A 597 2.28 11.10 -16.91
N MET A 598 2.73 11.48 -15.71
CA MET A 598 2.13 12.59 -14.95
C MET A 598 2.38 13.96 -15.61
N GLY A 599 3.58 14.16 -16.16
CA GLY A 599 4.06 15.44 -16.69
C GLY A 599 4.98 16.23 -15.74
N PHE A 600 5.50 15.62 -14.68
CA PHE A 600 6.44 16.26 -13.76
C PHE A 600 7.88 15.98 -14.20
N HIS A 601 8.50 16.96 -14.84
CA HIS A 601 9.90 16.88 -15.28
C HIS A 601 10.83 17.66 -14.31
N PRO A 602 12.03 17.15 -13.96
CA PRO A 602 12.92 17.81 -12.99
C PRO A 602 13.37 19.22 -13.41
N HIS A 603 13.49 19.44 -14.72
CA HIS A 603 13.58 20.78 -15.29
C HIS A 603 12.15 21.25 -15.61
N TYR A 604 11.73 22.37 -15.01
CA TYR A 604 10.37 22.95 -15.06
C TYR A 604 9.94 23.42 -16.46
N GLN A 605 9.85 22.51 -17.41
CA GLN A 605 9.33 22.75 -18.75
C GLN A 605 7.85 22.37 -18.77
N LEU A 606 6.99 23.39 -18.69
CA LEU A 606 5.53 23.23 -18.77
C LEU A 606 5.17 22.41 -20.01
N SER A 607 4.39 21.33 -19.82
CA SER A 607 3.87 20.55 -20.94
C SER A 607 2.97 21.45 -21.79
N GLU A 608 3.40 21.75 -23.01
CA GLU A 608 2.64 22.60 -23.93
C GLU A 608 1.30 21.94 -24.25
N SER A 609 0.21 22.60 -23.85
CA SER A 609 -1.16 22.12 -23.99
C SER A 609 -1.97 23.10 -24.83
N THR A 610 -2.57 22.64 -25.91
CA THR A 610 -3.51 23.42 -26.73
C THR A 610 -4.92 23.30 -26.18
N LEU A 611 -5.74 24.32 -26.44
CA LEU A 611 -7.18 24.33 -26.16
C LEU A 611 -7.92 24.22 -27.48
N HIS A 612 -8.75 23.18 -27.62
CA HIS A 612 -9.61 22.97 -28.79
C HIS A 612 -11.08 22.94 -28.36
N VAL A 613 -11.97 23.30 -29.28
CA VAL A 613 -13.42 23.22 -29.11
C VAL A 613 -13.94 22.07 -29.95
N PHE A 614 -14.78 21.23 -29.36
CA PHE A 614 -15.58 20.21 -30.05
C PHE A 614 -17.05 20.56 -29.85
N ALA A 615 -17.80 20.71 -30.94
CA ALA A 615 -19.19 21.19 -30.91
C ALA A 615 -20.13 20.18 -31.54
N PHE A 616 -21.29 19.94 -30.93
CA PHE A 616 -22.33 19.06 -31.47
C PHE A 616 -23.74 19.45 -31.00
N SER A 617 -24.74 19.20 -31.85
CA SER A 617 -26.15 19.49 -31.56
C SER A 617 -26.81 18.33 -30.80
N CYS A 618 -27.15 18.54 -29.53
CA CYS A 618 -27.85 17.54 -28.72
C CYS A 618 -29.35 17.82 -28.65
N SER A 619 -30.17 16.92 -29.21
CA SER A 619 -31.63 17.07 -29.25
C SER A 619 -32.30 17.10 -27.86
N MET A 620 -31.68 16.50 -26.84
CA MET A 620 -32.17 16.49 -25.46
C MET A 620 -31.93 17.80 -24.71
N LEU A 621 -31.00 18.64 -25.18
CA LEU A 621 -30.68 19.95 -24.61
C LEU A 621 -31.17 21.11 -25.49
N GLY A 622 -31.44 20.88 -26.77
CA GLY A 622 -32.03 21.85 -27.69
C GLY A 622 -31.07 22.91 -28.23
N GLU A 623 -29.78 22.83 -27.87
CA GLU A 623 -28.73 23.79 -28.19
C GLU A 623 -27.47 23.06 -28.73
N GLU A 624 -26.56 23.82 -29.35
CA GLU A 624 -25.23 23.32 -29.71
C GLU A 624 -24.34 23.27 -28.45
N ILE A 625 -23.93 22.08 -28.04
CA ILE A 625 -23.02 21.90 -26.90
C ILE A 625 -21.59 22.10 -27.39
N GLN A 626 -20.91 23.08 -26.83
CA GLN A 626 -19.47 23.29 -27.05
C GLN A 626 -18.71 22.72 -25.85
N LEU A 627 -17.91 21.68 -26.07
CA LEU A 627 -17.02 21.08 -25.08
C LEU A 627 -15.56 21.47 -25.33
N HIS A 628 -14.81 21.70 -24.26
CA HIS A 628 -13.44 22.20 -24.34
C HIS A 628 -12.43 21.08 -24.05
N PHE A 629 -11.59 20.75 -25.03
CA PHE A 629 -10.48 19.82 -24.87
C PHE A 629 -9.17 20.57 -24.61
N ILE A 630 -8.52 20.28 -23.48
CA ILE A 630 -7.11 20.61 -23.25
C ILE A 630 -6.29 19.38 -23.63
N ILE A 631 -5.47 19.50 -24.68
CA ILE A 631 -4.70 18.39 -25.27
C ILE A 631 -3.21 18.71 -25.10
N PRO A 632 -2.42 17.87 -24.41
CA PRO A 632 -0.96 17.95 -24.43
C PRO A 632 -0.42 17.61 -25.83
N LYS A 633 0.58 18.35 -26.34
CA LYS A 633 1.20 18.06 -27.67
C LYS A 633 1.67 16.61 -27.83
N SER A 634 2.10 15.98 -26.73
CA SER A 634 2.47 14.57 -26.62
C SER A 634 1.34 13.57 -26.95
N LYS A 635 0.09 14.03 -27.08
CA LYS A 635 -1.14 13.25 -27.22
C LYS A 635 -1.99 13.62 -28.43
N GLU A 636 -1.62 14.65 -29.21
CA GLU A 636 -2.37 15.09 -30.40
C GLU A 636 -2.58 13.97 -31.44
N TYR A 637 -1.69 12.96 -31.50
CA TYR A 637 -1.81 11.83 -32.43
C TYR A 637 -3.07 10.96 -32.23
N HIS A 638 -3.75 11.07 -31.09
CA HIS A 638 -5.03 10.41 -30.84
C HIS A 638 -6.22 11.10 -31.56
N PHE A 639 -6.01 12.26 -32.17
CA PHE A 639 -7.07 13.13 -32.69
C PHE A 639 -6.85 13.48 -34.17
N VAL A 640 -7.90 13.96 -34.83
CA VAL A 640 -7.89 14.52 -36.18
C VAL A 640 -8.24 15.99 -36.08
N PHE A 641 -7.44 16.84 -36.74
CA PHE A 641 -7.63 18.28 -36.78
C PHE A 641 -7.63 18.71 -38.25
N SER A 642 -8.51 19.65 -38.60
CA SER A 642 -8.68 20.12 -39.99
C SER A 642 -7.39 20.68 -40.59
N GLN A 643 -6.55 21.27 -39.75
CA GLN A 643 -5.16 21.64 -40.01
C GLN A 643 -4.35 21.45 -38.71
N PRO A 644 -3.00 21.35 -38.74
CA PRO A 644 -2.19 21.26 -37.53
C PRO A 644 -2.43 22.47 -36.59
N GLY A 645 -2.93 22.21 -35.37
CA GLY A 645 -3.34 23.26 -34.43
C GLY A 645 -4.71 23.91 -34.73
N GLY A 646 -5.48 23.37 -35.68
CA GLY A 646 -6.81 23.86 -36.07
C GLY A 646 -7.95 23.36 -35.18
N GLN A 647 -9.17 23.38 -35.74
CA GLN A 647 -10.35 22.84 -35.08
C GLN A 647 -10.24 21.31 -34.95
N LEU A 648 -10.71 20.79 -33.82
CA LEU A 648 -10.78 19.36 -33.55
C LEU A 648 -11.97 18.76 -34.32
N GLU A 649 -11.68 17.82 -35.22
CA GLU A 649 -12.68 17.14 -36.04
C GLU A 649 -13.15 15.83 -35.40
N SER A 650 -12.22 15.00 -34.93
CA SER A 650 -12.54 13.73 -34.28
C SER A 650 -11.44 13.23 -33.34
N MET A 651 -11.82 12.31 -32.46
CA MET A 651 -10.97 11.39 -31.72
C MET A 651 -10.88 10.08 -32.53
N ARG A 652 -9.68 9.64 -32.87
CA ARG A 652 -9.46 8.50 -33.79
C ARG A 652 -9.96 7.20 -33.16
N LEU A 653 -10.77 6.44 -33.90
CA LEU A 653 -11.24 5.12 -33.48
C LEU A 653 -10.57 4.00 -34.32
N PRO A 654 -10.08 2.92 -33.69
CA PRO A 654 -9.48 1.79 -34.38
C PRO A 654 -10.56 0.90 -35.03
N LEU A 655 -10.11 -0.14 -35.76
CA LEU A 655 -11.01 -1.12 -36.36
C LEU A 655 -11.32 -2.29 -35.41
N VAL A 656 -12.53 -2.84 -35.53
CA VAL A 656 -12.95 -4.09 -34.87
C VAL A 656 -12.00 -5.24 -35.24
N THR A 657 -11.51 -5.25 -36.48
CA THR A 657 -10.58 -6.26 -37.02
C THR A 657 -9.12 -6.09 -36.60
N ASP A 658 -8.73 -4.98 -35.96
CA ASP A 658 -7.35 -4.79 -35.48
C ASP A 658 -7.00 -5.82 -34.38
N LYS A 659 -5.74 -6.27 -34.36
CA LYS A 659 -5.20 -7.27 -33.42
C LYS A 659 -3.83 -6.88 -32.85
N SER A 660 -3.44 -5.60 -32.92
CA SER A 660 -2.22 -5.12 -32.28
C SER A 660 -2.32 -5.23 -30.76
N TYR A 661 -1.35 -5.92 -30.15
CA TYR A 661 -1.22 -6.01 -28.70
C TYR A 661 -0.48 -4.80 -28.08
N GLU A 662 -0.12 -3.80 -28.88
CA GLU A 662 0.65 -2.62 -28.42
C GLU A 662 -0.24 -1.45 -27.97
N HIS A 663 -1.53 -1.47 -28.35
CA HIS A 663 -2.53 -0.49 -27.92
C HIS A 663 -3.73 -1.15 -27.22
N ILE A 664 -4.55 -0.33 -26.57
CA ILE A 664 -5.90 -0.64 -26.08
C ILE A 664 -6.88 0.08 -27.00
N LYS A 665 -7.93 -0.61 -27.49
CA LYS A 665 -8.84 -0.03 -28.48
C LYS A 665 -9.79 1.01 -27.88
N SER A 666 -10.32 0.71 -26.70
CA SER A 666 -11.42 1.46 -26.07
C SER A 666 -10.89 2.70 -25.33
N PRO A 667 -11.26 3.93 -25.73
CA PRO A 667 -10.87 5.15 -25.02
C PRO A 667 -11.42 5.15 -23.59
N THR A 668 -10.58 5.52 -22.61
CA THR A 668 -10.95 5.53 -21.18
C THR A 668 -11.29 6.94 -20.71
N PHE A 669 -12.52 7.12 -20.24
CA PHE A 669 -13.02 8.35 -19.64
C PHE A 669 -13.14 8.20 -18.12
N THR A 670 -12.56 9.14 -17.39
CA THR A 670 -12.60 9.17 -15.92
C THR A 670 -13.32 10.44 -15.46
N PRO A 671 -14.61 10.37 -15.07
CA PRO A 671 -15.33 11.51 -14.53
C PRO A 671 -14.74 11.95 -13.17
N THR A 672 -14.47 13.24 -13.05
CA THR A 672 -13.87 13.83 -11.84
C THR A 672 -14.89 13.98 -10.71
N THR A 673 -14.43 13.78 -9.47
CA THR A 673 -15.27 13.91 -8.27
C THR A 673 -14.63 14.78 -7.16
N GLY A 674 -13.83 15.77 -7.54
CA GLY A 674 -13.05 16.60 -6.59
C GLY A 674 -11.79 15.94 -6.03
N ARG A 675 -11.41 14.75 -6.49
CA ARG A 675 -10.34 13.90 -5.93
C ARG A 675 -9.00 13.97 -6.68
N HIS A 676 -8.60 15.17 -7.09
CA HIS A 676 -7.39 15.41 -7.89
C HIS A 676 -6.08 14.83 -7.29
N GLU A 677 -5.93 14.82 -5.96
CA GLU A 677 -4.72 14.27 -5.29
C GLU A 677 -4.74 12.75 -5.04
N HIS A 678 -5.93 12.16 -4.80
CA HIS A 678 -6.05 10.80 -4.21
C HIS A 678 -6.87 9.84 -5.08
N GLY A 679 -7.77 10.37 -5.91
CA GLY A 679 -8.58 9.64 -6.87
C GLY A 679 -7.75 9.20 -8.04
N LEU A 680 -7.39 10.11 -8.95
CA LEU A 680 -6.72 9.71 -10.19
C LEU A 680 -5.50 8.79 -9.98
N PHE A 681 -5.40 7.84 -10.88
CA PHE A 681 -4.52 6.68 -10.78
C PHE A 681 -3.76 6.53 -12.10
N ASN A 682 -2.47 6.21 -12.00
CA ASN A 682 -1.59 6.17 -13.16
C ASN A 682 -1.78 4.86 -13.93
N LEU A 683 -2.56 4.93 -15.02
CA LEU A 683 -2.86 3.77 -15.88
C LEU A 683 -1.65 3.26 -16.67
N TYR A 684 -0.50 3.94 -16.72
CA TYR A 684 0.68 3.46 -17.45
C TYR A 684 1.12 2.06 -17.01
N HIS A 685 1.24 1.83 -15.70
CA HIS A 685 1.62 0.52 -15.15
C HIS A 685 0.47 -0.48 -15.18
N ALA A 686 -0.78 -0.03 -15.12
CA ALA A 686 -1.94 -0.90 -15.28
C ALA A 686 -2.08 -1.39 -16.73
N MET A 687 -1.66 -0.59 -17.71
CA MET A 687 -1.64 -0.93 -19.13
C MET A 687 -0.33 -1.59 -19.58
N ASP A 688 0.58 -2.01 -18.67
CA ASP A 688 1.91 -2.55 -19.01
C ASP A 688 2.68 -1.69 -20.05
N GLY A 689 2.55 -0.37 -19.96
CA GLY A 689 3.17 0.59 -20.88
C GLY A 689 2.55 0.65 -22.29
N ALA A 690 1.45 -0.06 -22.56
CA ALA A 690 0.74 -0.01 -23.85
C ALA A 690 0.13 1.37 -24.12
N ASN A 691 0.02 1.72 -25.41
CA ASN A 691 -0.60 2.96 -25.85
C ASN A 691 -2.10 2.93 -25.57
N HIS A 692 -2.57 3.90 -24.79
CA HIS A 692 -3.97 4.02 -24.38
C HIS A 692 -4.38 5.48 -24.35
N LEU A 693 -5.64 5.73 -24.70
CA LEU A 693 -6.26 7.04 -24.65
C LEU A 693 -7.00 7.18 -23.31
N HIS A 694 -6.57 8.14 -22.49
CA HIS A 694 -7.16 8.45 -21.19
C HIS A 694 -7.57 9.93 -21.17
N VAL A 695 -8.87 10.17 -20.96
CA VAL A 695 -9.50 11.50 -20.93
C VAL A 695 -10.09 11.72 -19.55
N LEU A 696 -9.63 12.78 -18.88
CA LEU A 696 -10.19 13.24 -17.62
C LEU A 696 -11.39 14.13 -17.92
N VAL A 697 -12.55 13.85 -17.34
CA VAL A 697 -13.78 14.63 -17.59
C VAL A 697 -14.01 15.55 -16.40
N VAL A 698 -13.61 16.81 -16.59
CA VAL A 698 -13.32 17.78 -15.52
C VAL A 698 -14.41 18.86 -15.49
N LYS A 699 -14.95 19.16 -14.31
CA LYS A 699 -15.79 20.36 -14.14
C LYS A 699 -14.95 21.62 -14.28
N GLU A 700 -15.50 22.68 -14.85
CA GLU A 700 -14.78 23.95 -15.11
C GLU A 700 -14.07 24.49 -13.87
N TYR A 701 -14.72 24.50 -12.70
CA TYR A 701 -14.10 24.97 -11.46
C TYR A 701 -12.95 24.06 -10.95
N GLU A 702 -12.92 22.78 -11.35
CA GLU A 702 -11.85 21.84 -10.99
C GLU A 702 -10.67 21.89 -11.99
N MET A 703 -10.87 22.44 -13.20
CA MET A 703 -9.90 22.47 -14.31
C MET A 703 -8.50 22.95 -13.88
N ALA A 704 -8.41 24.09 -13.20
CA ALA A 704 -7.12 24.66 -12.77
C ALA A 704 -6.36 23.75 -11.80
N ILE A 705 -7.09 22.99 -10.98
CA ILE A 705 -6.53 22.06 -10.00
C ILE A 705 -6.08 20.78 -10.71
N TYR A 706 -6.92 20.16 -11.55
CA TYR A 706 -6.48 18.97 -12.31
C TYR A 706 -5.29 19.29 -13.23
N LYS A 707 -5.24 20.49 -13.84
CA LYS A 707 -4.08 20.95 -14.62
C LYS A 707 -2.79 21.09 -13.80
N LYS A 708 -2.88 21.38 -12.49
CA LYS A 708 -1.72 21.41 -11.57
C LYS A 708 -1.21 20.00 -11.24
N TYR A 709 -2.10 19.03 -11.00
CA TYR A 709 -1.71 17.69 -10.53
C TYR A 709 -1.48 16.67 -11.65
N TRP A 710 -2.09 16.84 -12.82
CA TRP A 710 -2.04 15.90 -13.96
C TRP A 710 -1.76 16.62 -15.30
N PRO A 711 -0.69 17.45 -15.42
CA PRO A 711 -0.48 18.35 -16.56
C PRO A 711 -0.30 17.67 -17.92
N ASN A 712 0.15 16.40 -17.99
CA ASN A 712 0.31 15.65 -19.24
C ASN A 712 -0.89 14.73 -19.57
N HIS A 713 -2.08 15.03 -19.04
CA HIS A 713 -3.33 14.31 -19.35
C HIS A 713 -4.25 15.16 -20.23
N ILE A 714 -5.06 14.48 -21.05
CA ILE A 714 -6.13 15.14 -21.82
C ILE A 714 -7.28 15.45 -20.87
N MET A 715 -7.79 16.67 -20.91
CA MET A 715 -8.90 17.12 -20.07
C MET A 715 -10.06 17.58 -20.95
N LEU A 716 -11.20 16.90 -20.83
CA LEU A 716 -12.49 17.31 -21.37
C LEU A 716 -13.17 18.17 -20.30
N VAL A 717 -13.15 19.48 -20.48
CA VAL A 717 -13.74 20.45 -19.54
C VAL A 717 -15.21 20.63 -19.88
N LEU A 718 -16.08 20.34 -18.90
CA LEU A 718 -17.52 20.48 -19.02
C LEU A 718 -17.95 21.95 -18.89
N PRO A 719 -18.96 22.42 -19.66
CA PRO A 719 -19.48 23.78 -19.58
C PRO A 719 -19.98 24.16 -18.18
N SER A 720 -19.92 25.46 -17.89
CA SER A 720 -20.20 26.04 -16.57
C SER A 720 -21.56 25.64 -15.97
N ILE A 721 -22.58 25.43 -16.81
CA ILE A 721 -23.93 24.96 -16.43
C ILE A 721 -23.92 23.58 -15.73
N PHE A 722 -22.91 22.74 -15.98
CA PHE A 722 -22.77 21.42 -15.36
C PHE A 722 -21.93 21.44 -14.07
N ASN A 723 -21.40 22.59 -13.64
CA ASN A 723 -20.64 22.70 -12.40
C ASN A 723 -21.44 22.23 -11.17
N SER A 724 -22.74 22.56 -11.10
CA SER A 724 -23.64 22.13 -10.02
C SER A 724 -24.25 20.73 -10.21
N ALA A 725 -24.12 20.13 -11.39
CA ALA A 725 -24.79 18.89 -11.77
C ALA A 725 -24.19 17.62 -11.12
N GLY A 726 -24.97 16.53 -11.12
CA GLY A 726 -24.56 15.22 -10.63
C GLY A 726 -23.66 14.45 -11.60
N VAL A 727 -23.19 13.26 -11.19
CA VAL A 727 -22.32 12.41 -12.02
C VAL A 727 -23.02 11.90 -13.29
N GLY A 728 -24.36 11.73 -13.25
CA GLY A 728 -25.16 11.34 -14.41
C GLY A 728 -25.09 12.34 -15.58
N ALA A 729 -24.78 13.62 -15.31
CA ALA A 729 -24.50 14.61 -16.36
C ALA A 729 -23.17 14.35 -17.06
N ALA A 730 -22.12 13.96 -16.32
CA ALA A 730 -20.84 13.59 -16.92
C ALA A 730 -20.97 12.30 -17.75
N HIS A 731 -21.65 11.27 -17.24
CA HIS A 731 -21.92 10.03 -18.00
C HIS A 731 -22.76 10.28 -19.26
N PHE A 732 -23.74 11.18 -19.20
CA PHE A 732 -24.51 11.62 -20.36
C PHE A 732 -23.63 12.32 -21.42
N LEU A 733 -22.86 13.34 -21.03
CA LEU A 733 -22.02 14.10 -21.96
C LEU A 733 -20.88 13.26 -22.57
N ILE A 734 -20.32 12.31 -21.80
CA ILE A 734 -19.36 11.31 -22.32
C ILE A 734 -20.04 10.48 -23.43
N LYS A 735 -21.22 9.92 -23.16
CA LYS A 735 -21.93 9.06 -24.11
C LYS A 735 -22.31 9.80 -25.38
N GLU A 736 -22.87 11.01 -25.27
CA GLU A 736 -23.26 11.83 -26.43
C GLU A 736 -22.04 12.22 -27.29
N LEU A 737 -20.97 12.71 -26.66
CA LEU A 737 -19.73 13.04 -27.39
C LEU A 737 -19.18 11.80 -28.12
N CYS A 738 -19.13 10.64 -27.46
CA CYS A 738 -18.60 9.43 -28.07
C CYS A 738 -19.49 8.88 -29.17
N TYR A 739 -20.82 9.04 -29.08
CA TYR A 739 -21.75 8.71 -30.16
C TYR A 739 -21.53 9.62 -31.40
N HIS A 740 -21.50 10.94 -31.21
CA HIS A 740 -21.20 11.88 -32.31
C HIS A 740 -19.80 11.63 -32.91
N ASN A 741 -18.81 11.30 -32.08
CA ASN A 741 -17.47 10.95 -32.54
C ASN A 741 -17.43 9.66 -33.36
N LEU A 742 -18.22 8.64 -33.00
CA LEU A 742 -18.34 7.41 -33.79
C LEU A 742 -18.89 7.72 -35.19
N GLU A 743 -19.94 8.54 -35.30
CA GLU A 743 -20.49 8.96 -36.59
C GLU A 743 -19.49 9.79 -37.41
N LEU A 744 -18.71 10.68 -36.78
CA LEU A 744 -17.66 11.44 -37.48
C LEU A 744 -16.54 10.53 -38.00
N GLU A 745 -16.08 9.56 -37.21
CA GLU A 745 -15.10 8.57 -37.67
C GLU A 745 -15.68 7.61 -38.73
N ARG A 746 -16.97 7.28 -38.67
CA ARG A 746 -17.68 6.51 -39.71
C ARG A 746 -17.58 7.21 -41.07
N ASN A 747 -18.02 8.45 -41.15
CA ASN A 747 -17.93 9.25 -42.38
C ASN A 747 -16.46 9.36 -42.86
N ARG A 748 -15.53 9.75 -41.96
CA ARG A 748 -14.12 9.98 -42.31
C ARG A 748 -13.35 8.72 -42.71
N GLN A 749 -13.76 7.53 -42.26
CA GLN A 749 -13.13 6.26 -42.66
C GLN A 749 -13.88 5.58 -43.82
N GLU A 750 -15.16 5.89 -44.06
CA GLU A 750 -15.90 5.48 -45.26
C GLU A 750 -15.33 6.13 -46.53
N GLU A 751 -14.90 7.39 -46.46
CA GLU A 751 -14.08 8.04 -47.52
C GLU A 751 -12.77 7.30 -47.83
N LEU A 752 -12.26 6.49 -46.89
CA LEU A 752 -11.07 5.65 -47.03
C LEU A 752 -11.40 4.19 -47.39
N GLY A 753 -12.68 3.86 -47.63
CA GLY A 753 -13.14 2.53 -48.02
C GLY A 753 -13.38 1.54 -46.85
N VAL A 754 -13.37 2.02 -45.61
CA VAL A 754 -13.76 1.24 -44.41
C VAL A 754 -15.28 1.23 -44.29
N LYS A 755 -15.90 0.12 -43.90
CA LYS A 755 -17.36 0.10 -43.65
C LYS A 755 -17.67 0.73 -42.28
N PRO A 756 -18.73 1.55 -42.14
CA PRO A 756 -19.14 2.14 -40.85
C PRO A 756 -19.32 1.15 -39.68
N GLN A 757 -19.65 -0.11 -39.98
CA GLN A 757 -19.80 -1.22 -39.04
C GLN A 757 -18.47 -1.82 -38.53
N ASP A 758 -17.35 -1.57 -39.22
CA ASP A 758 -16.05 -2.19 -38.92
C ASP A 758 -15.20 -1.32 -37.96
N ILE A 759 -15.71 -0.15 -37.54
CA ILE A 759 -15.09 0.80 -36.61
C ILE A 759 -15.47 0.48 -35.16
N TRP A 760 -14.54 0.65 -34.22
CA TRP A 760 -14.69 0.29 -32.82
C TRP A 760 -15.71 1.17 -32.06
N PRO A 761 -16.85 0.61 -31.56
CA PRO A 761 -17.91 1.40 -30.93
C PRO A 761 -17.84 1.44 -29.39
N PHE A 762 -16.75 0.94 -28.77
CA PHE A 762 -16.64 0.82 -27.31
C PHE A 762 -15.78 1.90 -26.67
N ILE A 763 -16.26 2.42 -25.55
CA ILE A 763 -15.55 3.30 -24.63
C ILE A 763 -15.52 2.68 -23.22
N VAL A 764 -14.56 3.09 -22.40
CA VAL A 764 -14.52 2.73 -20.97
C VAL A 764 -14.89 3.95 -20.13
N ILE A 765 -15.79 3.77 -19.16
CA ILE A 765 -16.06 4.73 -18.09
C ILE A 765 -15.55 4.12 -16.78
N SER A 766 -14.60 4.78 -16.13
CA SER A 766 -13.96 4.31 -14.89
C SER A 766 -14.15 5.28 -13.73
N ASP A 767 -14.59 4.77 -12.58
CA ASP A 767 -14.58 5.48 -11.30
C ASP A 767 -13.14 5.79 -10.85
N ASP A 768 -12.93 6.99 -10.30
CA ASP A 768 -11.61 7.49 -9.89
C ASP A 768 -10.98 6.75 -8.68
N SER A 769 -11.67 5.79 -8.07
CA SER A 769 -11.14 4.97 -6.97
C SER A 769 -10.73 3.55 -7.36
N CYS A 770 -10.89 3.13 -8.62
CA CYS A 770 -10.31 1.88 -9.13
C CYS A 770 -8.78 1.91 -9.03
N VAL A 771 -8.15 0.83 -8.51
CA VAL A 771 -6.70 0.83 -8.19
C VAL A 771 -5.93 -0.45 -8.57
N MET A 772 -6.57 -1.62 -8.54
CA MET A 772 -5.94 -2.92 -8.82
C MET A 772 -6.94 -3.87 -9.45
N TRP A 773 -6.44 -4.84 -10.21
CA TRP A 773 -7.24 -5.84 -10.91
C TRP A 773 -6.69 -7.25 -10.71
N ASN A 774 -7.58 -8.22 -10.52
CA ASN A 774 -7.26 -9.64 -10.41
C ASN A 774 -7.92 -10.44 -11.53
N VAL A 775 -7.31 -11.58 -11.86
CA VAL A 775 -8.00 -12.72 -12.49
C VAL A 775 -8.05 -13.87 -11.50
N ALA A 776 -9.18 -14.57 -11.47
CA ALA A 776 -9.37 -15.81 -10.74
C ALA A 776 -9.08 -16.99 -11.69
N ASP A 777 -7.95 -17.65 -11.49
CA ASP A 777 -7.55 -18.87 -12.19
C ASP A 777 -8.28 -20.09 -11.60
N VAL A 778 -8.50 -21.11 -12.42
CA VAL A 778 -9.14 -22.39 -12.04
C VAL A 778 -8.12 -23.51 -12.21
N ASP A 779 -7.56 -23.99 -11.10
CA ASP A 779 -6.52 -25.04 -11.09
C ASP A 779 -7.14 -26.44 -11.24
N CYS A 780 -7.17 -26.98 -12.45
CA CYS A 780 -7.64 -28.34 -12.78
C CYS A 780 -6.62 -29.45 -12.39
N ALA A 781 -6.06 -29.37 -11.18
CA ALA A 781 -4.90 -30.15 -10.76
C ALA A 781 -5.20 -31.58 -10.23
N GLY A 782 -5.97 -32.39 -10.96
CA GLY A 782 -6.07 -33.83 -10.66
C GLY A 782 -7.26 -34.56 -11.28
N ASP A 783 -6.96 -35.50 -12.18
CA ASP A 783 -7.88 -36.33 -13.01
C ASP A 783 -8.92 -37.20 -12.25
N ARG A 784 -9.03 -37.09 -10.91
CA ARG A 784 -9.96 -37.87 -10.08
C ARG A 784 -10.61 -37.11 -8.89
N SER A 785 -10.53 -35.78 -8.84
CA SER A 785 -11.33 -35.00 -7.86
C SER A 785 -12.22 -33.96 -8.54
N ARG A 786 -13.46 -33.81 -8.06
CA ARG A 786 -14.39 -32.72 -8.44
C ARG A 786 -14.15 -31.44 -7.61
N GLU A 787 -13.00 -31.33 -6.94
CA GLU A 787 -12.64 -30.19 -6.11
C GLU A 787 -11.81 -29.18 -6.93
N PHE A 788 -12.49 -28.25 -7.60
CA PHE A 788 -11.84 -27.10 -8.22
C PHE A 788 -11.24 -26.19 -7.15
N SER A 789 -9.93 -25.91 -7.25
CA SER A 789 -9.28 -24.84 -6.49
C SER A 789 -9.21 -23.58 -7.34
N TRP A 790 -9.91 -22.54 -6.93
CA TRP A 790 -9.79 -21.18 -7.45
C TRP A 790 -8.62 -20.48 -6.77
N SER A 791 -7.79 -19.77 -7.55
CA SER A 791 -6.73 -18.91 -7.03
C SER A 791 -6.80 -17.53 -7.69
N GLU A 792 -6.83 -16.46 -6.89
CA GLU A 792 -6.77 -15.09 -7.41
C GLU A 792 -5.33 -14.62 -7.55
N ARG A 793 -4.97 -14.09 -8.73
CA ARG A 793 -3.71 -13.40 -8.98
C ARG A 793 -3.93 -11.98 -9.49
N ASN A 794 -3.03 -11.09 -9.10
CA ASN A 794 -2.98 -9.72 -9.62
C ASN A 794 -2.53 -9.73 -11.09
N VAL A 795 -3.20 -8.96 -11.94
CA VAL A 795 -2.88 -8.80 -13.38
C VAL A 795 -2.89 -7.33 -13.79
N SER A 796 -2.38 -7.04 -14.98
CA SER A 796 -2.55 -5.73 -15.61
C SER A 796 -3.98 -5.55 -16.12
N LEU A 797 -4.44 -4.30 -16.11
CA LEU A 797 -5.64 -3.89 -16.85
C LEU A 797 -5.48 -4.15 -18.34
N LYS A 798 -4.27 -4.02 -18.92
CA LYS A 798 -3.98 -4.43 -20.31
C LYS A 798 -4.47 -5.84 -20.61
N HIS A 799 -4.12 -6.81 -19.76
CA HIS A 799 -4.50 -8.21 -19.97
C HIS A 799 -6.03 -8.39 -19.98
N ILE A 800 -6.74 -7.73 -19.07
CA ILE A 800 -8.20 -7.78 -18.98
C ILE A 800 -8.86 -7.09 -20.16
N MET A 801 -8.41 -5.87 -20.52
CA MET A 801 -8.92 -5.13 -21.67
C MET A 801 -8.71 -5.95 -22.95
N GLN A 802 -7.49 -6.41 -23.23
CA GLN A 802 -7.22 -7.19 -24.45
C GLN A 802 -7.96 -8.54 -24.48
N HIS A 803 -8.27 -9.14 -23.32
CA HIS A 803 -9.15 -10.32 -23.26
C HIS A 803 -10.60 -9.99 -23.62
N ILE A 804 -11.15 -8.89 -23.13
CA ILE A 804 -12.54 -8.48 -23.41
C ILE A 804 -12.66 -7.95 -24.85
N GLU A 805 -11.72 -7.11 -25.31
CA GLU A 805 -11.67 -6.55 -26.67
C GLU A 805 -11.47 -7.63 -27.75
N ALA A 806 -10.93 -8.81 -27.38
CA ALA A 806 -10.82 -9.98 -28.24
C ALA A 806 -12.05 -10.93 -28.19
N SER A 807 -13.10 -10.61 -27.43
CA SER A 807 -14.28 -11.48 -27.30
C SER A 807 -14.98 -11.66 -28.66
N PRO A 808 -15.32 -12.90 -29.04
CA PRO A 808 -16.18 -13.14 -30.20
C PRO A 808 -17.52 -12.43 -30.00
N ASN A 809 -18.07 -11.90 -31.10
CA ASN A 809 -19.36 -11.20 -31.14
C ASN A 809 -19.50 -10.02 -30.16
N ILE A 810 -18.40 -9.43 -29.67
CA ILE A 810 -18.41 -8.36 -28.64
C ILE A 810 -19.43 -7.25 -28.94
N THR A 811 -19.58 -6.86 -30.20
CA THR A 811 -20.51 -5.82 -30.69
C THR A 811 -21.99 -6.07 -30.40
N HIS A 812 -22.39 -7.27 -29.96
CA HIS A 812 -23.76 -7.59 -29.53
C HIS A 812 -24.02 -7.27 -28.04
N TYR A 813 -22.96 -7.04 -27.26
CA TYR A 813 -23.06 -6.61 -25.86
C TYR A 813 -23.10 -5.08 -25.80
N ALA A 814 -24.07 -4.55 -25.06
CA ALA A 814 -24.24 -3.11 -24.89
C ALA A 814 -23.42 -2.57 -23.71
N LEU A 815 -23.29 -3.37 -22.66
CA LEU A 815 -22.53 -3.08 -21.46
C LEU A 815 -21.72 -4.31 -21.05
N ILE A 816 -20.43 -4.12 -20.77
CA ILE A 816 -19.54 -5.13 -20.20
C ILE A 816 -18.87 -4.57 -18.94
N GLY A 817 -18.69 -5.39 -17.91
CA GLY A 817 -17.89 -5.04 -16.74
C GLY A 817 -17.43 -6.26 -15.95
N MET A 818 -17.05 -6.06 -14.69
CA MET A 818 -16.33 -7.06 -13.89
C MET A 818 -16.82 -7.14 -12.44
N ARG A 819 -16.42 -8.20 -11.73
CA ARG A 819 -16.73 -8.44 -10.31
C ARG A 819 -16.07 -7.38 -9.41
N LYS A 820 -16.60 -7.19 -8.20
CA LYS A 820 -15.87 -6.45 -7.14
C LYS A 820 -14.95 -7.42 -6.40
N TRP A 821 -13.82 -6.92 -5.92
CA TRP A 821 -12.91 -7.76 -5.14
C TRP A 821 -13.44 -8.04 -3.73
N ALA A 822 -13.26 -9.28 -3.26
CA ALA A 822 -13.73 -9.76 -1.96
C ALA A 822 -12.71 -10.73 -1.33
N SER A 823 -12.19 -10.40 -0.15
CA SER A 823 -11.15 -11.19 0.55
C SER A 823 -11.61 -12.58 1.01
N LYS A 824 -12.93 -12.77 1.12
CA LYS A 824 -13.55 -13.97 1.68
C LYS A 824 -13.94 -15.00 0.63
N THR A 825 -13.82 -14.68 -0.66
CA THR A 825 -14.21 -15.51 -1.82
C THR A 825 -13.69 -16.95 -1.67
N ARG A 826 -14.57 -17.90 -1.36
CA ARG A 826 -14.19 -19.31 -1.26
C ARG A 826 -14.28 -20.00 -2.62
N SER A 827 -13.53 -21.08 -2.76
CA SER A 827 -13.44 -21.94 -3.95
C SER A 827 -14.75 -22.67 -4.38
N ARG A 828 -15.91 -22.26 -3.85
CA ARG A 828 -17.26 -22.75 -4.18
C ARG A 828 -18.26 -21.62 -4.47
N GLU A 829 -17.84 -20.36 -4.36
CA GLU A 829 -18.72 -19.18 -4.31
C GLU A 829 -18.76 -18.41 -5.63
N VAL A 830 -17.81 -18.66 -6.55
CA VAL A 830 -17.91 -18.26 -7.96
C VAL A 830 -18.20 -19.52 -8.77
N GLN A 831 -19.47 -19.74 -9.11
CA GLN A 831 -19.91 -20.93 -9.87
C GLN A 831 -20.13 -20.67 -11.36
N GLU A 832 -20.31 -19.42 -11.79
CA GLU A 832 -20.56 -19.08 -13.19
C GLU A 832 -19.51 -18.09 -13.72
N PRO A 833 -18.99 -18.27 -14.95
CA PRO A 833 -17.93 -17.41 -15.50
C PRO A 833 -18.42 -16.01 -15.89
N PHE A 834 -19.71 -15.88 -16.21
CA PHE A 834 -20.38 -14.64 -16.60
C PHE A 834 -21.69 -14.50 -15.81
N SER A 835 -22.23 -13.29 -15.73
CA SER A 835 -23.56 -13.05 -15.15
C SER A 835 -24.24 -11.83 -15.78
N ARG A 836 -25.57 -11.86 -15.83
CA ARG A 836 -26.40 -10.81 -16.41
C ARG A 836 -27.07 -10.00 -15.29
N CYS A 837 -26.38 -8.97 -14.79
CA CYS A 837 -26.82 -8.14 -13.68
C CYS A 837 -26.48 -6.67 -13.91
N HIS A 838 -26.77 -5.80 -12.93
CA HIS A 838 -26.25 -4.43 -12.91
C HIS A 838 -24.71 -4.40 -12.97
N VAL A 839 -24.17 -3.43 -13.73
CA VAL A 839 -22.74 -3.20 -13.91
C VAL A 839 -22.39 -1.80 -13.36
N HIS A 840 -21.26 -1.69 -12.67
CA HIS A 840 -20.85 -0.49 -11.93
C HIS A 840 -19.33 -0.27 -12.00
N ASP A 841 -18.91 0.96 -11.75
CA ASP A 841 -17.54 1.40 -11.39
C ASP A 841 -16.43 1.24 -12.46
N PHE A 842 -16.47 0.22 -13.29
CA PHE A 842 -15.61 0.05 -14.46
C PHE A 842 -16.45 -0.57 -15.58
N ILE A 843 -16.92 0.29 -16.48
CA ILE A 843 -17.97 -0.01 -17.46
C ILE A 843 -17.39 0.15 -18.86
N ILE A 844 -17.47 -0.90 -19.67
CA ILE A 844 -17.17 -0.87 -21.10
C ILE A 844 -18.51 -0.74 -21.84
N LEU A 845 -18.76 0.40 -22.47
CA LEU A 845 -20.03 0.81 -23.05
C LEU A 845 -19.95 0.82 -24.58
N ASN A 846 -20.91 0.16 -25.23
CA ASN A 846 -21.14 0.22 -26.67
C ASN A 846 -22.06 1.42 -26.99
N VAL A 847 -21.52 2.50 -27.56
CA VAL A 847 -22.32 3.71 -27.83
C VAL A 847 -23.29 3.56 -29.00
N ASP A 848 -23.00 2.62 -29.91
CA ASP A 848 -23.80 2.35 -31.12
C ASP A 848 -25.12 1.64 -30.78
N LEU A 849 -25.03 0.51 -30.05
CA LEU A 849 -26.22 -0.20 -29.56
C LEU A 849 -27.07 0.65 -28.61
N THR A 850 -26.44 1.53 -27.83
CA THR A 850 -27.13 2.35 -26.82
C THR A 850 -27.59 3.71 -27.34
N GLN A 851 -27.56 3.98 -28.65
CA GLN A 851 -28.03 5.25 -29.25
C GLN A 851 -29.42 5.70 -28.73
N ASN A 852 -30.37 4.76 -28.60
CA ASN A 852 -31.75 5.03 -28.19
C ASN A 852 -31.97 5.07 -26.67
N VAL A 853 -30.94 4.83 -25.87
CA VAL A 853 -30.98 4.75 -24.39
C VAL A 853 -29.93 5.69 -23.80
N GLN A 854 -30.35 6.71 -23.07
CA GLN A 854 -29.45 7.77 -22.59
C GLN A 854 -29.30 7.79 -21.07
N TYR A 855 -28.10 8.12 -20.57
CA TYR A 855 -27.94 8.49 -19.15
C TYR A 855 -28.82 9.70 -18.84
N ASN A 856 -29.39 9.75 -17.64
CA ASN A 856 -30.25 10.86 -17.25
C ASN A 856 -29.39 11.98 -16.62
N GLN A 857 -29.15 13.04 -17.38
CA GLN A 857 -28.32 14.18 -16.97
C GLN A 857 -28.74 14.85 -15.64
N ASN A 858 -29.99 14.64 -15.20
CA ASN A 858 -30.50 15.17 -13.94
C ASN A 858 -30.13 14.34 -12.71
N ARG A 859 -29.48 13.17 -12.86
CA ARG A 859 -29.21 12.23 -11.76
C ARG A 859 -27.97 12.62 -10.94
N PHE A 860 -28.13 12.62 -9.61
CA PHE A 860 -27.04 12.77 -8.64
C PHE A 860 -26.62 11.44 -8.00
N THR A 861 -27.55 10.48 -7.96
CA THR A 861 -27.36 9.13 -7.42
C THR A 861 -28.12 8.09 -8.26
N CYS A 862 -27.68 6.83 -8.17
CA CYS A 862 -28.30 5.67 -8.84
C CYS A 862 -28.42 5.77 -10.38
N ASP A 863 -27.61 6.61 -11.03
CA ASP A 863 -27.59 6.80 -12.48
C ASP A 863 -27.14 5.54 -13.23
N ASP A 864 -26.13 4.81 -12.72
CA ASP A 864 -25.78 3.47 -13.21
C ASP A 864 -27.02 2.55 -13.24
N VAL A 865 -27.80 2.52 -12.16
CA VAL A 865 -28.95 1.60 -11.98
C VAL A 865 -30.09 1.97 -12.91
N ASP A 866 -30.43 3.26 -12.98
CA ASP A 866 -31.46 3.83 -13.87
C ASP A 866 -31.09 3.65 -15.35
N PHE A 867 -29.80 3.69 -15.70
CA PHE A 867 -29.32 3.37 -17.04
C PHE A 867 -29.35 1.87 -17.33
N ASN A 868 -28.83 1.02 -16.44
CA ASN A 868 -28.79 -0.44 -16.59
C ASN A 868 -30.20 -1.03 -16.78
N LEU A 869 -31.19 -0.57 -16.00
CA LEU A 869 -32.60 -0.96 -16.15
C LEU A 869 -33.15 -0.58 -17.53
N ARG A 870 -32.85 0.62 -18.02
CA ARG A 870 -33.30 1.08 -19.34
C ARG A 870 -32.62 0.33 -20.48
N VAL A 871 -31.33 -0.01 -20.36
CA VAL A 871 -30.60 -0.83 -21.33
C VAL A 871 -31.18 -2.25 -21.40
N HIS A 872 -31.38 -2.91 -20.26
CA HIS A 872 -32.02 -4.24 -20.21
C HIS A 872 -33.44 -4.23 -20.76
N SER A 873 -34.24 -3.23 -20.38
CA SER A 873 -35.63 -3.09 -20.86
C SER A 873 -35.72 -2.82 -22.35
N ALA A 874 -34.70 -2.20 -22.96
CA ALA A 874 -34.57 -2.05 -24.41
C ALA A 874 -34.15 -3.34 -25.14
N GLY A 875 -34.04 -4.48 -24.45
CA GLY A 875 -33.66 -5.77 -25.01
C GLY A 875 -32.15 -5.98 -25.18
N LEU A 876 -31.33 -5.04 -24.70
CA LEU A 876 -29.88 -5.06 -24.88
C LEU A 876 -29.18 -5.91 -23.81
N LEU A 877 -27.99 -6.43 -24.15
CA LEU A 877 -27.25 -7.36 -23.28
C LEU A 877 -26.24 -6.63 -22.38
N LEU A 878 -26.32 -6.91 -21.07
CA LEU A 878 -25.37 -6.50 -20.04
C LEU A 878 -24.61 -7.74 -19.56
N CYS A 879 -23.28 -7.72 -19.58
CA CYS A 879 -22.44 -8.87 -19.20
C CYS A 879 -21.39 -8.50 -18.15
N ARG A 880 -21.45 -9.13 -16.97
CA ARG A 880 -20.40 -9.07 -15.94
C ARG A 880 -19.51 -10.31 -16.03
N PHE A 881 -18.24 -10.12 -16.32
CA PHE A 881 -17.21 -11.15 -16.24
C PHE A 881 -16.89 -11.43 -14.77
N ASN A 882 -17.20 -12.62 -14.28
CA ASN A 882 -16.98 -12.99 -12.88
C ASN A 882 -15.52 -13.37 -12.58
N ARG A 883 -14.77 -13.87 -13.58
CA ARG A 883 -13.34 -14.20 -13.40
C ARG A 883 -12.44 -12.99 -13.18
N PHE A 884 -12.85 -11.80 -13.63
CA PHE A 884 -12.11 -10.56 -13.41
C PHE A 884 -12.72 -9.80 -12.24
N SER A 885 -11.88 -9.23 -11.37
CA SER A 885 -12.35 -8.37 -10.28
C SER A 885 -11.53 -7.10 -10.12
N VAL A 886 -12.20 -5.98 -9.88
CA VAL A 886 -11.57 -4.69 -9.56
C VAL A 886 -11.57 -4.42 -8.05
N MET A 887 -10.44 -3.94 -7.53
CA MET A 887 -10.33 -3.34 -6.21
C MET A 887 -10.56 -1.83 -6.30
N LYS A 888 -11.35 -1.29 -5.36
CA LYS A 888 -11.54 0.16 -5.20
C LYS A 888 -10.93 0.62 -3.86
N LYS A 889 -10.08 1.64 -3.90
CA LYS A 889 -9.45 2.23 -2.69
C LYS A 889 -10.44 3.07 -1.89
N GLN A 890 -10.32 3.06 -0.57
CA GLN A 890 -11.09 3.94 0.30
C GLN A 890 -10.51 5.35 0.26
N ILE A 891 -11.28 6.29 -0.29
CA ILE A 891 -10.94 7.73 -0.32
C ILE A 891 -11.88 8.47 0.64
N ALA A 892 -11.32 9.23 1.59
CA ALA A 892 -12.11 9.96 2.58
C ALA A 892 -12.81 11.21 2.00
N VAL A 893 -12.18 11.85 1.01
CA VAL A 893 -12.55 13.14 0.40
C VAL A 893 -13.24 12.92 -0.96
N GLY A 894 -14.10 13.84 -1.37
CA GLY A 894 -14.74 13.86 -2.70
C GLY A 894 -15.74 12.72 -2.95
N GLY A 895 -16.17 12.56 -4.21
CA GLY A 895 -17.33 11.73 -4.57
C GLY A 895 -18.66 12.35 -4.11
N HIS A 896 -19.67 11.51 -3.85
CA HIS A 896 -21.00 11.95 -3.37
C HIS A 896 -21.00 12.75 -2.04
N ARG A 897 -19.84 12.94 -1.40
CA ARG A 897 -19.65 13.75 -0.19
C ARG A 897 -19.54 15.26 -0.44
N SER A 898 -19.39 15.70 -1.69
CA SER A 898 -19.15 17.13 -2.02
C SER A 898 -20.36 18.04 -1.85
N PHE A 899 -21.58 17.51 -1.99
CA PHE A 899 -22.81 18.32 -2.05
C PHE A 899 -23.42 18.57 -0.65
N HIS A 900 -22.91 19.57 0.06
CA HIS A 900 -23.50 20.03 1.32
C HIS A 900 -24.74 20.92 1.07
N ILE A 901 -25.92 20.47 1.51
CA ILE A 901 -27.16 21.26 1.44
C ILE A 901 -27.19 22.25 2.61
N THR A 902 -26.99 23.54 2.32
CA THR A 902 -26.98 24.64 3.32
C THR A 902 -28.08 25.67 3.06
N SER A 903 -28.33 26.55 4.04
CA SER A 903 -29.28 27.66 3.93
C SER A 903 -28.59 28.89 3.35
N LYS A 904 -29.23 29.57 2.38
CA LYS A 904 -28.72 30.86 1.87
C LYS A 904 -28.87 32.05 2.84
N VAL A 905 -29.46 31.84 4.03
CA VAL A 905 -29.98 32.94 4.89
C VAL A 905 -29.43 32.92 6.33
N ALA A 906 -28.53 31.99 6.69
CA ALA A 906 -27.93 31.97 8.03
C ALA A 906 -26.57 31.25 8.05
N ASP A 907 -25.58 31.86 8.72
CA ASP A 907 -24.25 31.27 9.01
C ASP A 907 -24.29 30.12 10.05
N SER A 908 -25.47 29.62 10.39
CA SER A 908 -25.66 28.50 11.31
C SER A 908 -25.43 27.17 10.58
N SER A 909 -24.36 26.45 10.93
CA SER A 909 -23.99 25.13 10.41
C SER A 909 -24.89 23.97 10.89
N VAL A 910 -26.18 24.24 11.11
CA VAL A 910 -27.18 23.27 11.54
C VAL A 910 -27.61 22.41 10.34
N ALA A 911 -27.58 21.09 10.50
CA ALA A 911 -27.99 20.15 9.46
C ALA A 911 -29.49 20.33 9.11
N ILE A 912 -29.77 20.57 7.83
CA ILE A 912 -31.13 20.82 7.35
C ILE A 912 -31.85 19.49 7.17
N VAL A 913 -32.95 19.31 7.91
CA VAL A 913 -33.74 18.07 7.94
C VAL A 913 -34.36 17.84 6.55
N PRO A 914 -34.28 16.63 5.96
CA PRO A 914 -34.78 16.38 4.60
C PRO A 914 -36.23 16.81 4.34
N SER A 915 -37.10 16.85 5.35
CA SER A 915 -38.47 17.36 5.22
C SER A 915 -38.57 18.84 4.83
N GLN A 916 -37.47 19.59 4.89
CA GLN A 916 -37.37 21.00 4.52
C GLN A 916 -36.83 21.21 3.09
N TYR A 917 -36.42 20.13 2.38
CA TYR A 917 -35.97 20.20 0.99
C TYR A 917 -37.10 20.50 -0.01
N ILE A 918 -38.34 20.47 0.47
CA ILE A 918 -39.58 20.59 -0.28
C ILE A 918 -40.57 21.45 0.52
N CYS A 919 -41.39 22.21 -0.19
CA CYS A 919 -42.32 23.18 0.37
C CYS A 919 -43.62 23.25 -0.46
N ALA A 920 -44.65 23.91 0.08
CA ALA A 920 -45.84 24.23 -0.71
C ALA A 920 -45.54 25.43 -1.64
N PRO A 921 -46.09 25.50 -2.87
CA PRO A 921 -45.71 26.50 -3.87
C PRO A 921 -45.72 27.96 -3.36
N ASP A 922 -46.78 28.34 -2.64
CA ASP A 922 -47.01 29.71 -2.17
C ASP A 922 -46.46 29.98 -0.74
N SER A 923 -45.66 29.06 -0.19
CA SER A 923 -45.15 29.15 1.19
C SER A 923 -43.89 30.02 1.32
N LYS A 924 -43.83 30.84 2.38
CA LYS A 924 -42.62 31.59 2.78
C LYS A 924 -41.62 30.64 3.47
N HIS A 925 -40.82 29.94 2.68
CA HIS A 925 -39.80 28.99 3.12
C HIS A 925 -38.39 29.58 2.98
N THR A 926 -37.42 28.96 3.64
CA THR A 926 -35.99 29.33 3.55
C THR A 926 -35.35 28.68 2.33
N PHE A 927 -34.70 29.48 1.48
CA PHE A 927 -34.06 28.97 0.26
C PHE A 927 -32.78 28.20 0.54
N LEU A 928 -32.63 27.04 -0.10
CA LEU A 928 -31.50 26.15 0.03
C LEU A 928 -30.48 26.36 -1.10
N ALA A 929 -29.19 26.28 -0.76
CA ALA A 929 -28.07 26.37 -1.69
C ALA A 929 -27.77 25.02 -2.36
N ALA A 930 -28.78 24.43 -3.01
CA ALA A 930 -28.65 23.13 -3.68
C ALA A 930 -29.63 23.01 -4.87
N PRO A 931 -29.24 22.32 -5.98
CA PRO A 931 -30.11 22.12 -7.14
C PRO A 931 -31.40 21.35 -6.82
N ALA A 932 -32.48 21.70 -7.52
CA ALA A 932 -33.81 21.09 -7.36
C ALA A 932 -33.79 19.55 -7.46
N GLN A 933 -33.03 19.00 -8.40
CA GLN A 933 -32.84 17.58 -8.65
C GLN A 933 -32.23 16.85 -7.44
N LEU A 934 -31.19 17.44 -6.83
CA LEU A 934 -30.53 16.88 -5.64
C LEU A 934 -31.45 16.92 -4.42
N LEU A 935 -32.17 18.03 -4.24
CA LEU A 935 -33.18 18.17 -3.18
C LEU A 935 -34.28 17.11 -3.31
N LEU A 936 -34.77 16.86 -4.53
CA LEU A 936 -35.75 15.83 -4.82
C LEU A 936 -35.23 14.43 -4.54
N GLU A 937 -34.05 14.04 -5.06
CA GLU A 937 -33.47 12.71 -4.82
C GLU A 937 -33.25 12.45 -3.32
N LYS A 938 -32.70 13.43 -2.59
CA LYS A 938 -32.47 13.29 -1.14
C LYS A 938 -33.75 13.33 -0.33
N PHE A 939 -34.78 14.06 -0.77
CA PHE A 939 -36.10 14.00 -0.15
C PHE A 939 -36.75 12.63 -0.33
N LEU A 940 -36.77 12.10 -1.55
CA LEU A 940 -37.37 10.80 -1.84
C LEU A 940 -36.64 9.67 -1.09
N GLN A 941 -35.31 9.71 -1.05
CA GLN A 941 -34.50 8.74 -0.31
C GLN A 941 -34.87 8.65 1.19
N TYR A 942 -35.17 9.76 1.86
CA TYR A 942 -35.41 9.78 3.30
C TYR A 942 -36.88 9.88 3.73
N HIS A 943 -37.77 10.45 2.89
CA HIS A 943 -39.17 10.72 3.24
C HIS A 943 -40.25 10.02 2.41
N SER A 944 -39.89 9.21 1.41
CA SER A 944 -40.90 8.44 0.65
C SER A 944 -41.78 7.54 1.51
N HIS A 945 -41.32 7.11 2.69
CA HIS A 945 -42.14 6.39 3.69
C HIS A 945 -43.40 7.16 4.14
N ARG A 946 -43.47 8.49 3.93
CA ARG A 946 -44.66 9.32 4.18
C ARG A 946 -45.52 9.53 2.93
N PHE A 947 -44.92 9.42 1.75
CA PHE A 947 -45.61 9.56 0.46
C PHE A 947 -46.28 8.26 0.05
N PHE A 948 -45.61 7.12 0.24
CA PHE A 948 -46.11 5.80 -0.10
C PHE A 948 -46.27 4.92 1.17
N PRO A 949 -47.18 5.28 2.09
CA PRO A 949 -47.30 4.60 3.39
C PRO A 949 -47.77 3.14 3.27
N LEU A 950 -48.46 2.78 2.16
CA LEU A 950 -48.87 1.40 1.88
C LEU A 950 -47.72 0.51 1.41
N SER A 951 -46.58 1.07 0.98
CA SER A 951 -45.40 0.34 0.51
C SER A 951 -44.39 0.03 1.63
N LEU A 952 -44.58 0.61 2.81
CA LEU A 952 -43.60 0.62 3.88
C LEU A 952 -43.39 -0.80 4.47
N LYS A 953 -42.19 -1.37 4.25
CA LYS A 953 -41.87 -2.78 4.51
C LYS A 953 -42.81 -3.79 3.81
N ASN A 954 -43.53 -3.38 2.75
CA ASN A 954 -44.60 -4.17 2.14
C ASN A 954 -44.22 -4.69 0.74
N HIS A 955 -43.35 -5.70 0.70
CA HIS A 955 -42.69 -6.10 -0.56
C HIS A 955 -43.61 -6.77 -1.60
N SER A 956 -44.80 -7.27 -1.21
CA SER A 956 -45.79 -7.81 -2.16
C SER A 956 -46.56 -6.73 -2.93
N HIS A 957 -46.47 -5.46 -2.51
CA HIS A 957 -47.14 -4.34 -3.13
C HIS A 957 -46.14 -3.19 -3.34
N PRO A 958 -45.32 -3.24 -4.42
CA PRO A 958 -44.34 -2.20 -4.72
C PRO A 958 -45.00 -0.91 -5.24
N VAL A 959 -44.19 0.15 -5.28
CA VAL A 959 -44.49 1.36 -6.08
C VAL A 959 -44.11 1.09 -7.54
N LEU A 960 -45.04 1.33 -8.48
CA LEU A 960 -44.74 1.29 -9.91
C LEU A 960 -43.99 2.56 -10.33
N SER A 961 -42.83 2.43 -10.95
CA SER A 961 -42.02 3.54 -11.47
C SER A 961 -41.86 3.38 -12.98
N VAL A 962 -42.37 4.35 -13.75
CA VAL A 962 -42.45 4.26 -15.22
C VAL A 962 -41.29 4.98 -15.88
N ASP A 963 -40.62 4.29 -16.81
CA ASP A 963 -39.46 4.71 -17.62
C ASP A 963 -38.20 5.15 -16.88
N CYS A 964 -38.27 5.58 -15.62
CA CYS A 964 -37.11 6.02 -14.85
C CYS A 964 -37.13 5.44 -13.42
N TYR A 965 -35.95 5.05 -12.94
CA TYR A 965 -35.73 4.66 -11.55
C TYR A 965 -35.38 5.87 -10.67
N LEU A 966 -35.91 5.87 -9.45
CA LEU A 966 -35.66 6.86 -8.41
C LEU A 966 -35.56 6.13 -7.06
N ASN A 967 -34.62 6.56 -6.22
CA ASN A 967 -34.45 5.99 -4.89
C ASN A 967 -35.54 6.50 -3.93
N LEU A 968 -36.40 5.59 -3.43
CA LEU A 968 -37.44 5.85 -2.43
C LEU A 968 -37.02 5.38 -1.01
N GLY A 969 -35.75 5.06 -0.83
CA GLY A 969 -35.16 4.50 0.39
C GLY A 969 -35.36 2.98 0.52
N PRO A 970 -34.58 2.31 1.39
CA PRO A 970 -34.49 0.85 1.46
C PRO A 970 -35.70 0.16 2.09
N GLN A 971 -36.65 0.92 2.64
CA GLN A 971 -37.89 0.38 3.25
C GLN A 971 -39.07 0.31 2.27
N ILE A 972 -38.86 0.71 1.02
CA ILE A 972 -39.85 0.66 -0.08
C ILE A 972 -39.26 -0.17 -1.20
N SER A 973 -40.07 -1.05 -1.80
CA SER A 973 -39.72 -1.72 -3.05
C SER A 973 -40.37 -1.04 -4.26
N VAL A 974 -39.65 -1.05 -5.37
CA VAL A 974 -40.01 -0.39 -6.63
C VAL A 974 -40.09 -1.42 -7.75
N CYS A 975 -41.17 -1.41 -8.52
CA CYS A 975 -41.26 -2.14 -9.77
C CYS A 975 -40.94 -1.17 -10.92
N TYR A 976 -39.86 -1.44 -11.65
CA TYR A 976 -39.48 -0.65 -12.82
C TYR A 976 -40.15 -1.22 -14.08
N VAL A 977 -40.77 -0.36 -14.89
CA VAL A 977 -41.38 -0.72 -16.18
C VAL A 977 -41.15 0.40 -17.19
N SER A 978 -40.69 0.09 -18.41
CA SER A 978 -40.65 1.07 -19.51
C SER A 978 -41.97 1.07 -20.32
N SER A 979 -42.42 2.26 -20.74
CA SER A 979 -43.60 2.41 -21.60
C SER A 979 -43.31 2.18 -23.09
N ARG A 980 -42.02 2.11 -23.48
CA ARG A 980 -41.61 2.09 -24.88
C ARG A 980 -42.04 0.80 -25.61
N PRO A 981 -42.38 0.86 -26.91
CA PRO A 981 -42.74 -0.32 -27.70
C PRO A 981 -41.67 -1.42 -27.63
N HIS A 982 -42.12 -2.68 -27.59
CA HIS A 982 -41.28 -3.89 -27.54
C HIS A 982 -40.35 -4.04 -26.31
N SER A 983 -40.53 -3.24 -25.24
CA SER A 983 -39.71 -3.32 -24.04
C SER A 983 -39.82 -4.66 -23.27
N LEU A 984 -38.69 -5.19 -22.81
CA LEU A 984 -38.58 -6.34 -21.91
C LEU A 984 -38.89 -5.95 -20.46
N ASN A 985 -40.17 -5.85 -20.14
CA ASN A 985 -40.66 -5.54 -18.79
C ASN A 985 -40.82 -6.79 -17.92
N VAL A 986 -40.74 -6.62 -16.59
CA VAL A 986 -41.15 -7.66 -15.63
C VAL A 986 -42.65 -7.95 -15.82
N SER A 987 -43.06 -9.23 -15.78
CA SER A 987 -44.48 -9.56 -15.82
C SER A 987 -45.19 -9.02 -14.57
N CYS A 988 -46.24 -8.22 -14.79
CA CYS A 988 -46.98 -7.52 -13.75
C CYS A 988 -48.45 -7.95 -13.66
N SER A 989 -48.87 -9.01 -14.38
CA SER A 989 -50.27 -9.45 -14.52
C SER A 989 -51.00 -9.59 -13.19
N ASP A 990 -50.34 -10.17 -12.20
CA ASP A 990 -50.92 -10.58 -10.91
C ASP A 990 -50.50 -9.65 -9.75
N MET A 991 -49.85 -8.52 -10.06
CA MET A 991 -49.38 -7.55 -9.06
C MET A 991 -50.37 -6.40 -8.84
N MET A 992 -50.71 -6.18 -7.56
CA MET A 992 -51.41 -4.98 -7.09
C MET A 992 -50.39 -3.97 -6.54
N PHE A 993 -50.37 -2.75 -7.09
CA PHE A 993 -49.40 -1.71 -6.72
C PHE A 993 -49.91 -0.81 -5.59
N SER A 994 -49.02 -0.41 -4.69
CA SER A 994 -49.31 0.47 -3.55
C SER A 994 -49.13 1.97 -3.86
N GLY A 995 -48.57 2.28 -5.03
CA GLY A 995 -48.39 3.64 -5.53
C GLY A 995 -47.86 3.68 -6.95
N LEU A 996 -47.87 4.88 -7.54
CA LEU A 996 -47.43 5.17 -8.90
C LEU A 996 -46.50 6.39 -8.88
N LEU A 997 -45.31 6.26 -9.46
CA LEU A 997 -44.31 7.32 -9.59
C LEU A 997 -44.08 7.65 -11.06
N LEU A 998 -44.30 8.92 -11.39
CA LEU A 998 -44.26 9.47 -12.74
C LEU A 998 -43.30 10.67 -12.78
N TYR A 999 -42.04 10.44 -13.14
CA TYR A 999 -40.98 11.46 -13.18
C TYR A 999 -40.69 11.90 -14.62
N LEU A 1000 -40.92 13.18 -14.94
CA LEU A 1000 -40.64 13.80 -16.24
C LEU A 1000 -41.11 12.94 -17.43
N CYS A 1001 -42.36 12.46 -17.37
CA CYS A 1001 -42.90 11.39 -18.22
C CYS A 1001 -42.57 11.57 -19.72
N ASP A 1002 -42.06 10.50 -20.32
CA ASP A 1002 -41.92 10.41 -21.77
C ASP A 1002 -43.30 10.52 -22.45
N SER A 1003 -43.26 10.99 -23.69
CA SER A 1003 -44.36 11.02 -24.66
C SER A 1003 -45.04 9.65 -24.83
N PHE A 1004 -44.27 8.56 -24.76
CA PHE A 1004 -44.76 7.18 -24.90
C PHE A 1004 -45.67 6.71 -23.75
N VAL A 1005 -45.60 7.32 -22.56
CA VAL A 1005 -46.52 7.01 -21.46
C VAL A 1005 -47.91 7.51 -21.84
N GLY A 1006 -48.92 6.63 -21.90
CA GLY A 1006 -50.30 6.97 -22.24
C GLY A 1006 -51.32 6.35 -21.26
N ALA A 1007 -52.54 6.89 -21.22
CA ALA A 1007 -53.60 6.38 -20.34
C ALA A 1007 -53.88 4.89 -20.55
N SER A 1008 -53.92 4.43 -21.81
CA SER A 1008 -54.09 3.01 -22.19
C SER A 1008 -52.88 2.10 -21.85
N PHE A 1009 -51.74 2.67 -21.48
CA PHE A 1009 -50.63 1.93 -20.87
C PHE A 1009 -50.81 1.82 -19.36
N LEU A 1010 -51.20 2.90 -18.68
CA LEU A 1010 -51.41 2.91 -17.22
C LEU A 1010 -52.60 2.06 -16.78
N LYS A 1011 -53.70 2.05 -17.56
CA LYS A 1011 -54.90 1.21 -17.36
C LYS A 1011 -54.67 -0.31 -17.51
N LYS A 1012 -53.41 -0.75 -17.59
CA LYS A 1012 -52.99 -2.17 -17.53
C LYS A 1012 -52.55 -2.62 -16.13
N PHE A 1013 -52.33 -1.68 -15.21
CA PHE A 1013 -51.81 -1.94 -13.87
C PHE A 1013 -52.90 -1.67 -12.83
N HIS A 1014 -52.98 -2.53 -11.81
CA HIS A 1014 -54.02 -2.46 -10.79
C HIS A 1014 -53.47 -1.89 -9.48
N PHE A 1015 -54.18 -0.94 -8.86
CA PHE A 1015 -53.71 -0.25 -7.66
C PHE A 1015 -54.57 -0.56 -6.45
N LEU A 1016 -53.96 -0.56 -5.26
CA LEU A 1016 -54.68 -0.67 -3.99
C LEU A 1016 -55.54 0.58 -3.75
N LYS A 1017 -56.73 0.41 -3.17
CA LYS A 1017 -57.57 1.53 -2.71
C LYS A 1017 -56.78 2.41 -1.74
N GLY A 1018 -56.63 3.71 -2.04
CA GLY A 1018 -55.79 4.63 -1.28
C GLY A 1018 -54.28 4.54 -1.54
N ALA A 1019 -53.85 3.80 -2.58
CA ALA A 1019 -52.51 3.92 -3.17
C ALA A 1019 -52.20 5.38 -3.51
N THR A 1020 -50.92 5.76 -3.49
CA THR A 1020 -50.52 7.16 -3.73
C THR A 1020 -49.84 7.33 -5.09
N LEU A 1021 -50.33 8.27 -5.89
CA LEU A 1021 -49.72 8.76 -7.11
C LEU A 1021 -48.78 9.92 -6.76
N CYS A 1022 -47.65 10.02 -7.45
CA CYS A 1022 -46.74 11.17 -7.44
C CYS A 1022 -46.32 11.50 -8.88
N VAL A 1023 -46.73 12.66 -9.40
CA VAL A 1023 -46.37 13.18 -10.73
C VAL A 1023 -45.39 14.33 -10.55
N ILE A 1024 -44.22 14.26 -11.18
CA ILE A 1024 -43.11 15.23 -11.05
C ILE A 1024 -42.78 15.84 -12.43
N CYS A 1025 -42.83 17.17 -12.53
CA CYS A 1025 -42.65 17.94 -13.76
C CYS A 1025 -41.75 19.18 -13.55
N GLN A 1026 -41.28 19.78 -14.65
CA GLN A 1026 -40.46 21.00 -14.62
C GLN A 1026 -41.25 22.27 -14.23
N ASP A 1027 -42.56 22.28 -14.45
CA ASP A 1027 -43.44 23.40 -14.16
C ASP A 1027 -44.91 22.97 -13.94
N ARG A 1028 -45.74 23.88 -13.40
CA ARG A 1028 -47.15 23.62 -13.04
C ARG A 1028 -48.07 23.40 -14.25
N ASN A 1029 -47.75 23.93 -15.43
CA ASN A 1029 -48.54 23.72 -16.65
C ASN A 1029 -48.25 22.35 -17.23
N SER A 1030 -46.97 21.97 -17.39
CA SER A 1030 -46.57 20.62 -17.80
C SER A 1030 -47.15 19.54 -16.88
N LEU A 1031 -47.24 19.82 -15.58
CA LEU A 1031 -47.87 18.94 -14.60
C LEU A 1031 -49.36 18.74 -14.90
N ARG A 1032 -50.14 19.84 -15.00
CA ARG A 1032 -51.58 19.77 -15.29
C ARG A 1032 -51.88 19.14 -16.64
N GLN A 1033 -51.08 19.45 -17.65
CA GLN A 1033 -51.14 18.80 -18.96
C GLN A 1033 -50.89 17.29 -18.85
N THR A 1034 -49.93 16.85 -18.04
CA THR A 1034 -49.63 15.43 -17.82
C THR A 1034 -50.78 14.70 -17.13
N VAL A 1035 -51.42 15.31 -16.12
CA VAL A 1035 -52.61 14.75 -15.44
C VAL A 1035 -53.76 14.52 -16.42
N VAL A 1036 -54.08 15.51 -17.26
CA VAL A 1036 -55.15 15.42 -18.26
C VAL A 1036 -54.78 14.43 -19.38
N ARG A 1037 -53.55 14.48 -19.90
CA ARG A 1037 -53.02 13.60 -20.98
C ARG A 1037 -53.04 12.11 -20.61
N LEU A 1038 -53.02 11.80 -19.32
CA LEU A 1038 -53.00 10.44 -18.79
C LEU A 1038 -54.33 10.01 -18.15
N GLU A 1039 -55.40 10.81 -18.29
CA GLU A 1039 -56.76 10.52 -17.80
C GLU A 1039 -56.85 10.26 -16.27
N LEU A 1040 -55.87 10.75 -15.50
CA LEU A 1040 -55.69 10.35 -14.10
C LEU A 1040 -56.82 10.81 -13.16
N GLU A 1041 -57.60 11.82 -13.56
CA GLU A 1041 -58.74 12.31 -12.77
C GLU A 1041 -59.93 11.30 -12.71
N GLU A 1042 -59.93 10.27 -13.56
CA GLU A 1042 -60.95 9.19 -13.51
C GLU A 1042 -60.76 8.24 -12.32
N GLU A 1043 -59.50 7.96 -11.94
CA GLU A 1043 -59.14 6.93 -10.95
C GLU A 1043 -58.50 7.49 -9.67
N TRP A 1044 -58.01 8.74 -9.70
CA TRP A 1044 -57.21 9.34 -8.62
C TRP A 1044 -57.82 10.65 -8.08
N GLN A 1045 -58.07 10.68 -6.76
CA GLN A 1045 -58.51 11.88 -6.05
C GLN A 1045 -57.33 12.83 -5.76
N PHE A 1046 -57.27 13.93 -6.51
CA PHE A 1046 -56.37 15.07 -6.30
C PHE A 1046 -56.91 16.07 -5.26
N ARG A 1047 -56.04 16.89 -4.66
CA ARG A 1047 -56.42 18.02 -3.79
C ARG A 1047 -55.42 19.18 -3.91
N LEU A 1048 -55.91 20.42 -3.76
CA LEU A 1048 -55.11 21.65 -3.85
C LEU A 1048 -53.96 21.76 -2.82
N ARG A 1049 -54.03 21.03 -1.70
CA ARG A 1049 -52.99 20.99 -0.65
C ARG A 1049 -51.94 19.89 -0.84
N ASP A 1050 -52.14 19.04 -1.85
CA ASP A 1050 -51.31 17.88 -2.15
C ASP A 1050 -50.33 18.18 -3.34
N GLU A 1051 -50.18 19.48 -3.70
CA GLU A 1051 -49.22 20.07 -4.66
C GLU A 1051 -48.00 20.68 -3.92
N PHE A 1052 -46.80 20.43 -4.42
CA PHE A 1052 -45.52 20.76 -3.80
C PHE A 1052 -44.47 21.25 -4.81
N GLN A 1053 -43.41 21.88 -4.32
CA GLN A 1053 -42.20 22.22 -5.09
C GLN A 1053 -40.93 21.99 -4.27
N THR A 1054 -39.77 21.95 -4.93
CA THR A 1054 -38.45 21.92 -4.27
C THR A 1054 -38.04 23.29 -3.69
N ALA A 1055 -37.31 23.29 -2.57
CA ALA A 1055 -36.93 24.48 -1.80
C ALA A 1055 -35.59 25.14 -2.24
N ASN A 1056 -35.18 24.94 -3.49
CA ASN A 1056 -33.95 25.51 -4.05
C ASN A 1056 -34.02 27.04 -4.16
N ALA A 1057 -32.85 27.68 -4.25
CA ALA A 1057 -32.75 29.11 -4.50
C ALA A 1057 -33.39 29.53 -5.84
N LYS A 1058 -33.85 30.79 -5.90
CA LYS A 1058 -34.57 31.39 -7.05
C LYS A 1058 -33.77 31.47 -8.35
N GLU A 1059 -32.46 31.27 -8.30
CA GLU A 1059 -31.61 31.17 -9.49
C GLU A 1059 -31.87 29.87 -10.27
N ASP A 1060 -32.16 28.78 -9.56
CA ASP A 1060 -32.53 27.49 -10.13
C ASP A 1060 -34.05 27.41 -10.36
N ARG A 1061 -34.48 26.70 -11.42
CA ARG A 1061 -35.91 26.38 -11.61
C ARG A 1061 -36.32 25.25 -10.65
N PRO A 1062 -37.32 25.44 -9.79
CA PRO A 1062 -37.80 24.38 -8.91
C PRO A 1062 -38.56 23.30 -9.70
N LEU A 1063 -38.44 22.05 -9.25
CA LEU A 1063 -39.28 20.95 -9.72
C LEU A 1063 -40.61 20.98 -8.96
N PHE A 1064 -41.71 20.82 -9.70
CA PHE A 1064 -43.07 20.79 -9.17
C PHE A 1064 -43.59 19.36 -9.16
N PHE A 1065 -44.36 18.99 -8.15
CA PHE A 1065 -45.00 17.68 -8.11
C PHE A 1065 -46.33 17.69 -7.37
N LEU A 1066 -47.20 16.76 -7.76
CA LEU A 1066 -48.57 16.64 -7.29
C LEU A 1066 -48.82 15.21 -6.84
N THR A 1067 -49.52 15.06 -5.73
CA THR A 1067 -49.92 13.76 -5.20
C THR A 1067 -51.43 13.60 -5.18
N ALA A 1068 -51.87 12.35 -5.31
CA ALA A 1068 -53.27 11.95 -5.32
C ALA A 1068 -53.44 10.57 -4.71
N ARG A 1069 -54.68 10.19 -4.39
CA ARG A 1069 -55.00 8.85 -3.87
C ARG A 1069 -55.94 8.10 -4.78
N HIS A 1070 -55.63 6.84 -5.06
CA HIS A 1070 -56.53 5.96 -5.80
C HIS A 1070 -57.86 5.82 -5.06
N ILE A 1071 -58.95 5.87 -5.82
CA ILE A 1071 -60.33 5.83 -5.33
C ILE A 1071 -60.68 4.48 -4.71
#